data_AF-A0A4R8H9S5-F1
#
_entry.id   AF-A0A4R8H9S5-F1
#
_cell.length_a   1.000
_cell.length_b   1.000
_cell.length_c   1.000
_cell.angle_alpha   90.00
_cell.angle_beta   90.00
_cell.angle_gamma   90.00
#
_symmetry.space_group_name_H-M   'P 1'
#
loop_
_entity.id
_entity.type
_entity.pdbx_description
1 polymer ?
#
loop_
_entity_poly.entity_id
_entity_poly.type
_entity_poly.pdbx_seq_one_letter_code
_entity_poly.pdbx_strand_id
1 'polypeptide(L)'
;MDKFTKVKYRNLVRDKYILPKLYKLGYKEEEIIFDAKLLVEKGRRKIYVNTDLLIKIDNKPAMVISVRAGTEELTEHNKEQVISYARLLNPAAPLFVMSNGLKTEVYSTYSEQIIGGIPSKDKITEYLKEEEISNTLKDRALDKVFSSVSLWDEIYRKSPYHYVNMRSFYNPGEETSFNTDLFHNYNYSPNLPTDKDQVSIRVSSKRKLIDRLYLYYTVDNTFPKGEKGEVVNGNKLELKRKYTEADPQEDRLIDWWEAKLPAQEKGTRVRYIIEGYDTKNDRSYFVEDKVDSQKGSFSYLVQDYQTPQWAKEAIVYQIFIDRFCDGDPSNNYDLGYTATDYQGGDLQGVIDSLDYIKNLGATAIWLSPFYEGMAYHGYHITNFLKVDKHFGDNKLLKELIDQAHSLDIKVILDFVPNHCSKDHPFFLEAQQDKESEYYNWFNFVNWPDEYEDFCGVKELPHINNDYPSARDYTIYQQALYWVKNYKVDGLRMDYAYGLSHDFWTEFRMGLKEFKSDIYIFGEVWEGPGITREFAGELDGCFDFSLVWSFRELFIHSSKTISDFRDDVDYLIDVYPDEFILGRFLDNHDMTRFLWEAEGDKRKLKLAALCQFTLAGTQFIYYGTEVGVSQHNDCRDDNTGGIIFDYSRDFMLWGEEQDKDLYHFYQKLCQFRKEYGALRSKERIDIIVDDNNGIWVYIKKDLDQEVLVIINNQDKSSDIEIDLSGQNLSQEDQLVDLLNDQEYMIRASKVNITLNPLEGKILVVDK
;
A
#
# COMPACT_ATOMS: atom_id res chain seq x y z
N MET A 1 0.91 14.17 26.65
CA MET A 1 2.29 14.70 26.72
C MET A 1 2.97 14.41 25.39
N ASP A 2 3.39 15.44 24.68
CA ASP A 2 4.02 15.34 23.36
C ASP A 2 5.42 14.66 23.43
N LYS A 3 5.95 14.27 22.27
CA LYS A 3 7.21 13.52 22.12
C LYS A 3 8.41 14.26 22.71
N PHE A 4 8.53 15.57 22.48
CA PHE A 4 9.64 16.39 22.99
C PHE A 4 9.62 16.47 24.52
N THR A 5 8.44 16.67 25.09
CA THR A 5 8.24 16.71 26.53
C THR A 5 8.57 15.35 27.18
N LYS A 6 8.19 14.22 26.56
CA LYS A 6 8.57 12.87 27.03
C LYS A 6 10.09 12.68 27.09
N VAL A 7 10.82 13.06 26.03
CA VAL A 7 12.29 12.96 25.99
C VAL A 7 12.94 13.81 27.08
N LYS A 8 12.47 15.05 27.26
CA LYS A 8 12.94 15.94 28.32
C LYS A 8 12.79 15.32 29.71
N TYR A 9 11.63 14.72 30.02
CA TYR A 9 11.41 14.08 31.32
C TYR A 9 12.22 12.80 31.51
N ARG A 10 12.41 11.99 30.45
CA ARG A 10 13.29 10.82 30.49
C ARG A 10 14.73 11.20 30.85
N ASN A 11 15.26 12.25 30.21
CA ASN A 11 16.58 12.78 30.53
C ASN A 11 16.67 13.29 31.99
N LEU A 12 15.61 13.95 32.49
CA LEU A 12 15.56 14.37 33.89
C LEU A 12 15.61 13.19 34.86
N VAL A 13 14.87 12.11 34.61
CA VAL A 13 14.92 10.90 35.46
C VAL A 13 16.31 10.26 35.42
N ARG A 14 16.91 10.14 34.22
CA ARG A 14 18.27 9.62 34.06
C ARG A 14 19.27 10.42 34.88
N ASP A 15 19.29 11.74 34.68
CA ASP A 15 20.34 12.63 35.19
C ASP A 15 20.16 12.96 36.67
N LYS A 16 18.92 13.06 37.16
CA LYS A 16 18.62 13.45 38.55
C LYS A 16 18.36 12.27 39.49
N TYR A 17 18.00 11.10 38.97
CA TYR A 17 17.64 9.95 39.80
C TYR A 17 18.57 8.75 39.59
N ILE A 18 18.79 8.33 38.35
CA ILE A 18 19.57 7.10 38.06
C ILE A 18 21.06 7.31 38.25
N LEU A 19 21.67 8.32 37.60
CA LEU A 19 23.12 8.54 37.68
C LEU A 19 23.63 8.76 39.11
N PRO A 20 23.00 9.61 39.96
CA PRO A 20 23.47 9.79 41.33
C PRO A 20 23.43 8.51 42.16
N LYS A 21 22.43 7.64 41.90
CA LYS A 21 22.30 6.34 42.55
C LYS A 21 23.40 5.38 42.13
N LEU A 22 23.75 5.35 40.84
CA LEU A 22 24.87 4.56 40.31
C LEU A 22 26.20 5.03 40.91
N TYR A 23 26.47 6.33 40.96
CA TYR A 23 27.69 6.86 41.58
C TYR A 23 27.80 6.50 43.06
N LYS A 24 26.69 6.57 43.82
CA LYS A 24 26.66 6.15 45.23
C LYS A 24 26.92 4.65 45.41
N LEU A 25 26.58 3.84 44.41
CA LEU A 25 26.78 2.38 44.39
C LEU A 25 28.18 1.97 43.91
N GLY A 26 29.04 2.95 43.57
CA GLY A 26 30.46 2.74 43.25
C GLY A 26 30.77 2.61 41.76
N TYR A 27 29.79 2.78 40.87
CA TYR A 27 30.03 2.84 39.42
C TYR A 27 30.66 4.17 39.04
N LYS A 28 31.58 4.16 38.09
CA LYS A 28 32.27 5.38 37.61
C LYS A 28 31.71 5.84 36.28
N GLU A 29 31.95 7.10 35.92
CA GLU A 29 31.45 7.69 34.67
C GLU A 29 31.97 6.95 33.44
N GLU A 30 33.25 6.53 33.45
CA GLU A 30 33.85 5.75 32.36
C GLU A 30 33.26 4.34 32.18
N GLU A 31 32.44 3.87 33.13
CA GLU A 31 31.77 2.56 33.11
C GLU A 31 30.34 2.65 32.57
N ILE A 32 29.85 3.87 32.31
CA ILE A 32 28.48 4.17 31.89
C ILE A 32 28.47 4.64 30.45
N ILE A 33 27.82 3.88 29.57
CA ILE A 33 27.60 4.25 28.17
C ILE A 33 26.19 4.79 28.04
N PHE A 34 26.09 6.04 27.59
CA PHE A 34 24.82 6.69 27.29
C PHE A 34 24.33 6.30 25.89
N ASP A 35 23.01 6.15 25.75
CA ASP A 35 22.33 5.91 24.47
C ASP A 35 22.97 4.75 23.69
N ALA A 36 23.26 3.66 24.41
CA ALA A 36 24.01 2.54 23.87
C ALA A 36 23.20 1.85 22.76
N LYS A 37 23.86 1.70 21.59
CA LYS A 37 23.29 1.07 20.39
C LYS A 37 23.93 -0.29 20.15
N LEU A 38 23.10 -1.25 19.75
CA LEU A 38 23.53 -2.59 19.36
C LEU A 38 22.99 -2.89 17.97
N LEU A 39 23.88 -3.17 17.03
CA LEU A 39 23.51 -3.75 15.74
C LEU A 39 23.21 -5.24 15.96
N VAL A 40 21.97 -5.64 15.70
CA VAL A 40 21.50 -7.01 15.82
C VAL A 40 21.28 -7.56 14.41
N GLU A 41 21.82 -8.74 14.16
CA GLU A 41 21.72 -9.43 12.88
C GLU A 41 21.00 -10.77 13.05
N LYS A 42 20.01 -11.07 12.17
CA LYS A 42 19.37 -12.38 12.08
C LYS A 42 19.19 -12.74 10.61
N GLY A 43 19.94 -13.74 10.15
CA GLY A 43 20.05 -14.03 8.71
C GLY A 43 20.63 -12.82 7.97
N ARG A 44 19.88 -12.27 7.00
CA ARG A 44 20.26 -11.07 6.22
C ARG A 44 19.76 -9.75 6.81
N ARG A 45 18.90 -9.77 7.84
CA ARG A 45 18.28 -8.56 8.41
C ARG A 45 19.20 -7.94 9.47
N LYS A 46 19.30 -6.60 9.48
CA LYS A 46 20.11 -5.81 10.42
C LYS A 46 19.26 -4.72 11.06
N ILE A 47 19.26 -4.61 12.39
CA ILE A 47 18.49 -3.62 13.15
C ILE A 47 19.35 -3.02 14.24
N TYR A 48 19.22 -1.71 14.49
CA TYR A 48 19.77 -1.08 15.69
C TYR A 48 18.75 -1.13 16.82
N VAL A 49 19.11 -1.78 17.92
CA VAL A 49 18.37 -1.70 19.18
C VAL A 49 19.12 -0.76 20.10
N ASN A 50 18.41 0.07 20.86
CA ASN A 50 19.01 1.09 21.72
C ASN A 50 18.51 0.95 23.17
N THR A 51 19.34 1.36 24.12
CA THR A 51 18.99 1.48 25.54
C THR A 51 19.52 2.80 26.11
N ASP A 52 18.86 3.33 27.14
CA ASP A 52 19.21 4.63 27.71
C ASP A 52 20.61 4.62 28.36
N LEU A 53 20.94 3.56 29.11
CA LEU A 53 22.29 3.34 29.66
C LEU A 53 22.73 1.87 29.54
N LEU A 54 24.02 1.66 29.31
CA LEU A 54 24.70 0.36 29.43
C LEU A 54 25.89 0.49 30.39
N ILE A 55 25.91 -0.33 31.43
CA ILE A 55 27.00 -0.40 32.40
C ILE A 55 27.97 -1.50 32.00
N LYS A 56 29.27 -1.17 31.92
CA LYS A 56 30.35 -2.12 31.68
C LYS A 56 31.35 -2.14 32.83
N ILE A 57 31.73 -3.34 33.29
CA ILE A 57 32.82 -3.54 34.26
C ILE A 57 33.89 -4.37 33.57
N ASP A 58 35.15 -3.89 33.60
CA ASP A 58 36.28 -4.51 32.90
C ASP A 58 35.96 -4.81 31.42
N ASN A 59 35.33 -3.83 30.74
CA ASN A 59 34.81 -3.92 29.37
C ASN A 59 33.70 -4.97 29.10
N LYS A 60 33.21 -5.68 30.12
CA LYS A 60 32.11 -6.63 30.00
C LYS A 60 30.76 -5.98 30.35
N PRO A 61 29.70 -6.21 29.56
CA PRO A 61 28.35 -5.80 29.92
C PRO A 61 27.93 -6.36 31.29
N ALA A 62 27.53 -5.47 32.20
CA ALA A 62 27.10 -5.84 33.55
C ALA A 62 25.60 -5.55 33.78
N MET A 63 25.10 -4.46 33.21
CA MET A 63 23.70 -4.06 33.40
C MET A 63 23.20 -3.18 32.25
N VAL A 64 21.97 -3.42 31.82
CA VAL A 64 21.25 -2.56 30.87
C VAL A 64 20.20 -1.77 31.64
N ILE A 65 20.10 -0.46 31.44
CA ILE A 65 19.12 0.38 32.15
C ILE A 65 18.28 1.13 31.12
N SER A 66 16.96 1.04 31.25
CA SER A 66 16.02 1.86 30.51
C SER A 66 15.21 2.78 31.42
N VAL A 67 15.09 4.03 30.98
CA VAL A 67 14.48 5.13 31.71
C VAL A 67 13.19 5.57 31.01
N ARG A 68 12.17 5.86 31.81
CA ARG A 68 10.87 6.37 31.39
C ARG A 68 10.56 7.68 32.11
N ALA A 69 9.67 8.51 31.55
CA ALA A 69 9.19 9.71 32.21
C ALA A 69 8.37 9.32 33.45
N GLY A 70 8.39 10.14 34.50
CA GLY A 70 7.83 9.76 35.81
C GLY A 70 6.35 9.38 35.84
N THR A 71 5.57 9.79 34.85
CA THR A 71 4.16 9.43 34.70
C THR A 71 3.91 8.18 33.84
N GLU A 72 4.94 7.61 33.22
CA GLU A 72 4.83 6.39 32.40
C GLU A 72 4.84 5.14 33.30
N GLU A 73 3.92 4.20 33.05
CA GLU A 73 3.92 2.90 33.71
C GLU A 73 5.04 1.99 33.19
N LEU A 74 5.61 1.16 34.07
CA LEU A 74 6.57 0.13 33.69
C LEU A 74 5.79 -1.11 33.20
N THR A 75 5.55 -1.17 31.89
CA THR A 75 4.75 -2.24 31.24
C THR A 75 5.57 -3.50 30.94
N GLU A 76 4.93 -4.66 30.81
CA GLU A 76 5.59 -5.90 30.34
C GLU A 76 6.19 -5.72 28.93
N HIS A 77 5.56 -4.95 28.06
CA HIS A 77 6.12 -4.64 26.74
C HIS A 77 7.48 -3.93 26.83
N ASN A 78 7.62 -2.95 27.74
CA ASN A 78 8.91 -2.27 27.93
C ASN A 78 9.96 -3.20 28.54
N LYS A 79 9.55 -4.11 29.43
CA LYS A 79 10.43 -5.13 30.00
C LYS A 79 10.96 -6.07 28.93
N GLU A 80 10.11 -6.52 28.01
CA GLU A 80 10.50 -7.39 26.89
C GLU A 80 11.50 -6.72 25.92
N GLN A 81 11.40 -5.41 25.69
CA GLN A 81 12.37 -4.68 24.87
C GLN A 81 13.75 -4.63 25.53
N VAL A 82 13.78 -4.26 26.82
CA VAL A 82 15.04 -4.06 27.56
C VAL A 82 15.76 -5.38 27.81
N ILE A 83 15.01 -6.45 28.13
CA ILE A 83 15.61 -7.78 28.28
C ILE A 83 16.18 -8.27 26.95
N SER A 84 15.54 -7.98 25.82
CA SER A 84 16.05 -8.41 24.51
C SER A 84 17.40 -7.77 24.21
N TYR A 85 17.57 -6.46 24.48
CA TYR A 85 18.88 -5.81 24.37
C TYR A 85 19.92 -6.47 25.27
N ALA A 86 19.58 -6.73 26.54
CA ALA A 86 20.50 -7.37 27.50
C ALA A 86 20.97 -8.77 27.06
N ARG A 87 20.06 -9.57 26.47
CA ARG A 87 20.32 -10.94 25.99
C ARG A 87 21.21 -10.98 24.74
N LEU A 88 21.17 -9.95 23.90
CA LEU A 88 21.85 -9.89 22.61
C LEU A 88 23.27 -9.31 22.67
N LEU A 89 23.65 -8.70 23.79
CA LEU A 89 25.03 -8.29 24.01
C LEU A 89 25.98 -9.51 24.03
N ASN A 90 27.24 -9.28 23.67
CA ASN A 90 28.27 -10.33 23.68
C ASN A 90 29.45 -9.92 24.59
N PRO A 91 29.60 -10.52 25.79
CA PRO A 91 28.65 -11.41 26.46
C PRO A 91 27.37 -10.69 26.90
N ALA A 92 26.31 -11.45 27.20
CA ALA A 92 25.03 -10.89 27.64
C ALA A 92 25.19 -10.14 28.98
N ALA A 93 24.40 -9.08 29.18
CA ALA A 93 24.35 -8.42 30.47
C ALA A 93 23.51 -9.26 31.45
N PRO A 94 24.03 -9.65 32.62
CA PRO A 94 23.32 -10.53 33.54
C PRO A 94 22.05 -9.89 34.13
N LEU A 95 22.01 -8.57 34.19
CA LEU A 95 20.93 -7.79 34.79
C LEU A 95 20.38 -6.74 33.82
N PHE A 96 19.09 -6.43 33.97
CA PHE A 96 18.54 -5.20 33.41
C PHE A 96 17.63 -4.47 34.39
N VAL A 97 17.50 -3.16 34.21
CA VAL A 97 16.80 -2.24 35.10
C VAL A 97 15.81 -1.41 34.31
N MET A 98 14.62 -1.26 34.87
CA MET A 98 13.63 -0.30 34.41
C MET A 98 13.33 0.71 35.49
N SER A 99 13.26 1.99 35.13
CA SER A 99 12.90 3.03 36.08
C SER A 99 12.17 4.19 35.43
N ASN A 100 11.14 4.69 36.10
CA ASN A 100 10.53 5.99 35.80
C ASN A 100 10.88 7.05 36.87
N GLY A 101 11.77 6.75 37.81
CA GLY A 101 12.13 7.64 38.91
C GLY A 101 11.19 7.56 40.13
N LEU A 102 9.96 7.04 39.97
CA LEU A 102 9.06 6.70 41.08
C LEU A 102 9.22 5.24 41.50
N LYS A 103 9.28 4.35 40.51
CA LYS A 103 9.47 2.90 40.63
C LYS A 103 10.76 2.51 39.92
N THR A 104 11.53 1.61 40.52
CA THR A 104 12.72 1.01 39.91
C THR A 104 12.69 -0.48 40.13
N GLU A 105 12.75 -1.25 39.06
CA GLU A 105 12.73 -2.71 39.09
C GLU A 105 14.01 -3.25 38.45
N VAL A 106 14.64 -4.21 39.12
CA VAL A 106 15.88 -4.86 38.68
C VAL A 106 15.59 -6.33 38.47
N TYR A 107 15.87 -6.81 37.27
CA TYR A 107 15.55 -8.15 36.83
C TYR A 107 16.82 -8.93 36.49
N SER A 108 16.78 -10.23 36.71
CA SER A 108 17.73 -11.16 36.08
C SER A 108 17.39 -11.30 34.60
N THR A 109 18.38 -11.17 33.73
CA THR A 109 18.24 -11.41 32.28
C THR A 109 17.95 -12.88 31.97
N TYR A 110 18.33 -13.78 32.89
CA TYR A 110 18.18 -15.22 32.74
C TYR A 110 16.80 -15.71 33.18
N SER A 111 16.39 -15.38 34.41
CA SER A 111 15.13 -15.90 35.00
C SER A 111 13.95 -14.94 34.87
N GLU A 112 14.19 -13.69 34.47
CA GLU A 112 13.19 -12.60 34.43
C GLU A 112 12.58 -12.26 35.80
N GLN A 113 13.12 -12.84 36.88
CA GLN A 113 12.67 -12.57 38.24
C GLN A 113 13.29 -11.27 38.78
N ILE A 114 12.53 -10.59 39.63
CA ILE A 114 13.00 -9.40 40.34
C ILE A 114 14.03 -9.81 41.39
N ILE A 115 15.22 -9.23 41.33
CA ILE A 115 16.32 -9.54 42.26
C ILE A 115 16.53 -8.48 43.35
N GLY A 116 15.72 -7.41 43.34
CA GLY A 116 15.73 -6.35 44.34
C GLY A 116 16.17 -5.00 43.77
N GLY A 117 17.05 -4.30 44.49
CA GLY A 117 17.58 -2.99 44.08
C GLY A 117 18.81 -3.09 43.18
N ILE A 118 19.22 -1.96 42.60
CA ILE A 118 20.45 -1.89 41.79
C ILE A 118 21.64 -2.31 42.68
N PRO A 119 22.38 -3.38 42.33
CA PRO A 119 23.48 -3.87 43.15
C PRO A 119 24.65 -2.86 43.19
N SER A 120 25.42 -2.87 44.28
CA SER A 120 26.69 -2.15 44.33
C SER A 120 27.71 -2.79 43.38
N LYS A 121 28.74 -2.03 43.02
CA LYS A 121 29.83 -2.51 42.14
C LYS A 121 30.49 -3.81 42.63
N ASP A 122 30.69 -3.93 43.95
CA ASP A 122 31.28 -5.15 44.52
C ASP A 122 30.35 -6.37 44.37
N LYS A 123 29.03 -6.17 44.46
CA LYS A 123 28.03 -7.23 44.38
C LYS A 123 27.69 -7.61 42.94
N ILE A 124 27.64 -6.66 42.01
CA ILE A 124 27.36 -6.98 40.60
C ILE A 124 28.43 -7.88 39.98
N THR A 125 29.66 -7.81 40.51
CA THR A 125 30.76 -8.69 40.12
C THR A 125 30.46 -10.17 40.43
N GLU A 126 29.56 -10.47 41.37
CA GLU A 126 29.09 -11.84 41.65
C GLU A 126 28.18 -12.37 40.53
N TYR A 127 27.37 -11.51 39.91
CA TYR A 127 26.48 -11.86 38.79
C TYR A 127 27.23 -12.00 37.45
N LEU A 128 28.41 -11.38 37.32
CA LEU A 128 29.31 -11.57 36.17
C LEU A 128 29.92 -12.98 36.09
N LYS A 129 29.71 -13.82 37.13
CA LYS A 129 30.16 -15.23 37.17
C LYS A 129 29.11 -16.23 36.67
N GLU A 130 27.90 -15.78 36.32
CA GLU A 130 26.83 -16.64 35.80
C GLU A 130 27.04 -17.01 34.32
N GLU A 131 26.48 -18.16 33.92
CA GLU A 131 26.72 -18.85 32.64
C GLU A 131 26.35 -18.06 31.37
N GLU A 132 26.82 -18.56 30.21
CA GLU A 132 26.33 -18.12 28.90
C GLU A 132 24.81 -18.26 28.82
N ILE A 133 24.15 -17.20 28.36
CA ILE A 133 22.72 -17.27 28.07
C ILE A 133 22.44 -18.35 27.01
N SER A 134 21.43 -19.18 27.25
CA SER A 134 21.09 -20.27 26.32
C SER A 134 20.75 -19.73 24.93
N ASN A 135 21.10 -20.49 23.89
CA ASN A 135 20.75 -20.13 22.51
C ASN A 135 19.25 -19.90 22.36
N THR A 136 18.40 -20.68 23.04
CA THR A 136 16.95 -20.48 23.05
C THR A 136 16.51 -19.09 23.55
N LEU A 137 17.17 -18.56 24.59
CA LEU A 137 16.86 -17.22 25.09
C LEU A 137 17.42 -16.11 24.20
N LYS A 138 18.59 -16.33 23.56
CA LYS A 138 19.11 -15.43 22.52
C LYS A 138 18.19 -15.41 21.30
N ASP A 139 17.74 -16.57 20.84
CA ASP A 139 16.83 -16.71 19.71
C ASP A 139 15.49 -16.03 20.02
N ARG A 140 14.94 -16.22 21.23
CA ARG A 140 13.73 -15.50 21.66
C ARG A 140 13.92 -13.98 21.71
N ALA A 141 15.10 -13.51 22.12
CA ALA A 141 15.43 -12.08 22.09
C ALA A 141 15.60 -11.55 20.66
N LEU A 142 16.25 -12.31 19.78
CA LEU A 142 16.34 -12.01 18.34
C LEU A 142 14.94 -11.94 17.74
N ASP A 143 14.12 -12.96 17.96
CA ASP A 143 12.73 -13.02 17.49
C ASP A 143 11.93 -11.79 17.89
N LYS A 144 12.08 -11.34 19.14
CA LYS A 144 11.37 -10.18 19.66
C LYS A 144 11.88 -8.85 19.11
N VAL A 145 13.19 -8.67 18.98
CA VAL A 145 13.77 -7.49 18.31
C VAL A 145 13.28 -7.41 16.87
N PHE A 146 13.31 -8.53 16.16
CA PHE A 146 12.82 -8.65 14.80
C PHE A 146 11.30 -8.84 14.71
N SER A 147 10.53 -8.82 15.81
CA SER A 147 9.06 -8.74 15.81
C SER A 147 8.55 -7.36 16.18
N SER A 148 9.33 -6.58 16.95
CA SER A 148 8.96 -5.22 17.38
C SER A 148 9.23 -4.14 16.33
N VAL A 149 10.29 -4.26 15.53
CA VAL A 149 10.45 -3.49 14.27
C VAL A 149 9.46 -3.98 13.22
N SER A 150 9.06 -5.23 13.38
CA SER A 150 7.99 -5.87 12.67
C SER A 150 6.62 -5.50 13.23
N LEU A 151 6.40 -4.40 13.94
CA LEU A 151 5.00 -3.97 14.17
C LEU A 151 4.27 -3.68 12.83
N TRP A 152 5.03 -3.37 11.78
CA TRP A 152 4.57 -3.39 10.38
C TRP A 152 4.48 -4.80 9.77
N ASP A 153 5.27 -5.76 10.27
CA ASP A 153 5.45 -7.13 9.74
C ASP A 153 4.73 -8.21 10.60
N GLU A 154 4.17 -7.92 11.78
CA GLU A 154 3.47 -8.87 12.68
C GLU A 154 1.97 -8.86 12.35
N ILE A 155 1.50 -7.76 11.76
CA ILE A 155 0.32 -7.74 10.90
C ILE A 155 0.58 -8.58 9.62
N TYR A 156 1.83 -8.74 9.15
CA TYR A 156 2.15 -9.36 7.84
C TYR A 156 3.05 -10.62 7.88
N ARG A 157 3.25 -11.25 9.03
CA ARG A 157 4.04 -12.51 9.15
C ARG A 157 3.26 -13.75 8.76
N LYS A 158 1.97 -13.59 8.51
CA LYS A 158 1.28 -14.34 7.49
C LYS A 158 1.51 -13.53 6.22
N SER A 159 2.28 -14.06 5.27
CA SER A 159 2.36 -13.50 3.90
C SER A 159 1.01 -12.86 3.52
N PRO A 160 0.94 -11.70 2.84
CA PRO A 160 -0.32 -11.16 2.35
C PRO A 160 -1.07 -12.18 1.46
N TYR A 161 -0.37 -13.20 0.94
CA TYR A 161 -0.93 -14.35 0.21
C TYR A 161 -1.49 -15.46 1.12
N HIS A 162 -1.10 -15.50 2.40
CA HIS A 162 -1.45 -16.52 3.39
C HIS A 162 -2.09 -15.95 4.65
N TYR A 163 -2.81 -14.84 4.56
CA TYR A 163 -3.83 -14.59 5.57
C TYR A 163 -4.81 -15.77 5.52
N VAL A 164 -4.61 -16.74 6.41
CA VAL A 164 -5.56 -17.82 6.72
C VAL A 164 -6.86 -17.23 7.32
N ASN A 165 -6.87 -15.92 7.59
CA ASN A 165 -8.08 -15.15 7.90
C ASN A 165 -8.55 -14.30 6.71
N MET A 166 -8.17 -14.64 5.46
CA MET A 166 -8.88 -14.19 4.27
C MET A 166 -10.24 -14.85 4.33
N ARG A 167 -11.18 -14.13 4.95
CA ARG A 167 -12.61 -14.41 5.07
C ARG A 167 -13.06 -15.23 3.87
N SER A 168 -13.44 -16.48 4.12
CA SER A 168 -13.79 -17.48 3.11
C SER A 168 -15.08 -17.06 2.40
N PHE A 169 -14.96 -16.11 1.46
CA PHE A 169 -16.09 -15.60 0.69
C PHE A 169 -16.69 -16.66 -0.26
N TYR A 170 -15.96 -17.74 -0.55
CA TYR A 170 -16.34 -18.70 -1.60
C TYR A 170 -16.21 -20.19 -1.23
N ASN A 171 -15.65 -20.54 -0.07
CA ASN A 171 -15.42 -21.94 0.28
C ASN A 171 -15.81 -22.24 1.74
N PRO A 172 -16.96 -22.89 2.01
CA PRO A 172 -17.48 -23.14 3.36
C PRO A 172 -16.68 -24.18 4.18
N GLY A 173 -15.42 -24.47 3.79
CA GLY A 173 -14.56 -25.49 4.41
C GLY A 173 -13.33 -24.95 5.14
N GLU A 174 -13.07 -23.64 5.13
CA GLU A 174 -11.92 -23.04 5.81
C GLU A 174 -12.30 -22.38 7.14
N GLU A 175 -11.58 -22.74 8.21
CA GLU A 175 -11.78 -22.26 9.57
C GLU A 175 -11.38 -20.77 9.71
N THR A 176 -12.32 -19.85 9.52
CA THR A 176 -12.15 -18.43 9.88
C THR A 176 -12.87 -18.10 11.18
N SER A 177 -12.16 -17.50 12.15
CA SER A 177 -12.78 -16.91 13.34
C SER A 177 -13.49 -15.60 12.99
N PHE A 178 -14.76 -15.50 13.35
CA PHE A 178 -15.55 -14.27 13.22
C PHE A 178 -15.62 -13.60 14.58
N ASN A 179 -15.59 -12.27 14.68
CA ASN A 179 -15.64 -11.57 15.98
C ASN A 179 -16.73 -10.48 16.09
N THR A 180 -17.85 -10.61 15.38
CA THR A 180 -19.00 -9.72 15.57
C THR A 180 -20.31 -10.48 15.79
N ASP A 181 -21.28 -9.80 16.40
CA ASP A 181 -22.59 -10.33 16.75
C ASP A 181 -23.53 -10.41 15.52
N LEU A 182 -23.40 -9.51 14.54
CA LEU A 182 -24.09 -9.51 13.24
C LEU A 182 -23.13 -8.97 12.15
N PHE A 183 -23.01 -9.64 10.99
CA PHE A 183 -21.96 -9.37 10.01
C PHE A 183 -22.38 -9.63 8.55
N HIS A 184 -22.05 -8.72 7.63
CA HIS A 184 -22.31 -8.85 6.19
C HIS A 184 -21.04 -8.63 5.36
N ASN A 185 -20.39 -7.47 5.48
CA ASN A 185 -19.14 -7.14 4.79
C ASN A 185 -19.19 -7.36 3.26
N TYR A 186 -20.17 -6.74 2.60
CA TYR A 186 -20.37 -6.84 1.14
C TYR A 186 -20.46 -8.28 0.62
N ASN A 187 -20.95 -9.22 1.44
CA ASN A 187 -21.11 -10.63 1.07
C ASN A 187 -22.38 -10.82 0.23
N TYR A 188 -22.26 -10.50 -1.06
CA TYR A 188 -23.26 -10.76 -2.07
C TYR A 188 -22.69 -11.56 -3.25
N SER A 189 -23.55 -12.27 -3.98
CA SER A 189 -23.12 -13.10 -5.12
C SER A 189 -24.19 -13.17 -6.21
N PRO A 190 -23.81 -13.06 -7.50
CA PRO A 190 -22.45 -12.79 -7.99
C PRO A 190 -21.95 -11.38 -7.63
N ASN A 191 -20.62 -11.20 -7.52
CA ASN A 191 -20.00 -9.92 -7.17
C ASN A 191 -20.02 -8.89 -8.31
N LEU A 192 -20.13 -9.38 -9.56
CA LEU A 192 -20.30 -8.56 -10.75
C LEU A 192 -21.65 -8.93 -11.39
N PRO A 193 -22.78 -8.49 -10.79
CA PRO A 193 -24.10 -8.89 -11.25
C PRO A 193 -24.47 -8.26 -12.60
N THR A 194 -25.00 -9.08 -13.50
CA THR A 194 -25.59 -8.66 -14.78
C THR A 194 -27.12 -8.57 -14.67
N ASP A 195 -27.77 -8.09 -15.73
CA ASP A 195 -29.24 -7.96 -15.81
C ASP A 195 -30.00 -9.29 -15.80
N LYS A 196 -29.27 -10.42 -15.86
CA LYS A 196 -29.83 -11.78 -15.79
C LYS A 196 -29.70 -12.40 -14.41
N ASP A 197 -28.92 -11.80 -13.51
CA ASP A 197 -28.53 -12.42 -12.26
C ASP A 197 -29.49 -12.07 -11.13
N GLN A 198 -29.94 -13.10 -10.40
CA GLN A 198 -30.46 -12.88 -9.05
C GLN A 198 -29.28 -12.74 -8.09
N VAL A 199 -29.34 -11.77 -7.19
CA VAL A 199 -28.23 -11.52 -6.25
C VAL A 199 -28.55 -12.10 -4.88
N SER A 200 -27.76 -13.06 -4.44
CA SER A 200 -27.78 -13.63 -3.09
C SER A 200 -27.10 -12.68 -2.13
N ILE A 201 -27.80 -12.25 -1.06
CA ILE A 201 -27.24 -11.45 0.04
C ILE A 201 -27.13 -12.33 1.27
N ARG A 202 -25.93 -12.41 1.85
CA ARG A 202 -25.64 -13.31 2.98
C ARG A 202 -25.15 -12.56 4.20
N VAL A 203 -25.59 -13.01 5.37
CA VAL A 203 -25.30 -12.39 6.66
C VAL A 203 -25.05 -13.48 7.68
N SER A 204 -24.06 -13.31 8.53
CA SER A 204 -23.84 -14.17 9.69
C SER A 204 -24.23 -13.45 10.97
N SER A 205 -24.69 -14.19 11.97
CA SER A 205 -25.01 -13.66 13.30
C SER A 205 -24.63 -14.65 14.38
N LYS A 206 -24.29 -14.16 15.57
CA LYS A 206 -24.23 -15.00 16.77
C LYS A 206 -25.56 -15.72 17.00
N ARG A 207 -25.51 -17.02 17.26
CA ARG A 207 -26.70 -17.86 17.46
C ARG A 207 -27.59 -17.29 18.56
N LYS A 208 -28.89 -17.18 18.27
CA LYS A 208 -29.93 -16.63 19.17
C LYS A 208 -29.81 -15.13 19.48
N LEU A 209 -28.93 -14.38 18.82
CA LEU A 209 -28.90 -12.92 18.96
C LEU A 209 -30.20 -12.28 18.46
N ILE A 210 -30.70 -12.77 17.33
CA ILE A 210 -31.88 -12.26 16.63
C ILE A 210 -32.80 -13.41 16.24
N ASP A 211 -34.08 -13.12 16.03
CA ASP A 211 -35.05 -14.08 15.47
C ASP A 211 -35.61 -13.68 14.11
N ARG A 212 -35.46 -12.41 13.72
CA ARG A 212 -35.76 -11.88 12.39
C ARG A 212 -34.56 -11.15 11.81
N LEU A 213 -34.44 -11.17 10.49
CA LEU A 213 -33.43 -10.41 9.77
C LEU A 213 -34.06 -9.83 8.50
N TYR A 214 -33.98 -8.52 8.37
CA TYR A 214 -34.57 -7.76 7.27
C TYR A 214 -33.48 -7.08 6.45
N LEU A 215 -33.69 -7.04 5.15
CA LEU A 215 -32.93 -6.23 4.21
C LEU A 215 -33.88 -5.21 3.60
N TYR A 216 -33.53 -3.94 3.71
CA TYR A 216 -34.25 -2.84 3.08
C TYR A 216 -33.42 -2.34 1.91
N TYR A 217 -34.00 -2.19 0.73
CA TYR A 217 -33.25 -1.83 -0.47
C TYR A 217 -34.00 -0.90 -1.39
N THR A 218 -33.24 -0.17 -2.21
CA THR A 218 -33.72 0.78 -3.21
C THR A 218 -33.05 0.46 -4.55
N VAL A 219 -33.71 0.86 -5.63
CA VAL A 219 -33.25 0.68 -7.02
C VAL A 219 -33.38 1.99 -7.82
N ASP A 220 -33.70 3.08 -7.13
CA ASP A 220 -34.01 4.40 -7.68
C ASP A 220 -33.00 5.46 -7.20
N ASN A 221 -31.81 5.01 -6.77
CA ASN A 221 -30.72 5.83 -6.23
C ASN A 221 -31.00 6.56 -4.90
N THR A 222 -32.17 6.36 -4.29
CA THR A 222 -32.46 6.91 -2.96
C THR A 222 -31.80 6.09 -1.84
N PHE A 223 -31.80 6.60 -0.61
CA PHE A 223 -31.28 5.84 0.54
C PHE A 223 -32.38 4.95 1.13
N PRO A 224 -32.15 3.62 1.28
CA PRO A 224 -33.14 2.73 1.87
C PRO A 224 -33.36 3.08 3.34
N LYS A 225 -34.63 3.01 3.78
CA LYS A 225 -34.97 3.29 5.18
C LYS A 225 -36.04 2.32 5.65
N GLY A 226 -35.75 1.65 6.75
CA GLY A 226 -36.68 0.76 7.41
C GLY A 226 -36.17 0.32 8.77
N GLU A 227 -37.09 -0.14 9.60
CA GLU A 227 -36.80 -0.58 10.97
C GLU A 227 -37.93 -1.47 11.48
N LYS A 228 -37.59 -2.52 12.24
CA LYS A 228 -38.53 -3.48 12.85
C LYS A 228 -39.48 -4.15 11.84
N GLY A 229 -39.04 -4.31 10.60
CA GLY A 229 -39.80 -4.86 9.49
C GLY A 229 -40.71 -3.85 8.79
N GLU A 230 -40.77 -2.60 9.21
CA GLU A 230 -41.54 -1.55 8.53
C GLU A 230 -40.66 -0.82 7.51
N VAL A 231 -41.25 -0.54 6.34
CA VAL A 231 -40.55 0.15 5.24
C VAL A 231 -40.92 1.62 5.26
N VAL A 232 -39.91 2.49 5.33
CA VAL A 232 -40.07 3.94 5.23
C VAL A 232 -39.69 4.42 3.83
N ASN A 233 -38.63 3.87 3.25
CA ASN A 233 -38.23 4.13 1.87
C ASN A 233 -37.63 2.88 1.21
N GLY A 234 -38.03 2.59 -0.03
CA GLY A 234 -37.60 1.43 -0.80
C GLY A 234 -38.50 0.20 -0.64
N ASN A 235 -37.86 -0.98 -0.64
CA ASN A 235 -38.46 -2.30 -0.58
C ASN A 235 -37.85 -3.10 0.57
N LYS A 236 -38.45 -4.25 0.92
CA LYS A 236 -37.96 -5.14 1.99
C LYS A 236 -37.93 -6.60 1.56
N LEU A 237 -36.92 -7.32 2.01
CA LEU A 237 -36.85 -8.77 2.04
C LEU A 237 -36.59 -9.25 3.47
N GLU A 238 -37.12 -10.41 3.82
CA GLU A 238 -36.78 -11.11 5.07
C GLU A 238 -35.78 -12.22 4.75
N LEU A 239 -34.59 -12.17 5.34
CA LEU A 239 -33.58 -13.21 5.19
C LEU A 239 -34.01 -14.46 5.96
N LYS A 240 -33.71 -15.62 5.40
CA LYS A 240 -34.00 -16.92 6.03
C LYS A 240 -32.71 -17.57 6.49
N ARG A 241 -32.71 -18.10 7.72
CA ARG A 241 -31.60 -18.90 8.23
C ARG A 241 -31.42 -20.15 7.36
N LYS A 242 -30.23 -20.33 6.82
CA LYS A 242 -29.85 -21.45 5.96
C LYS A 242 -29.26 -22.59 6.76
N TYR A 243 -28.27 -22.31 7.59
CA TYR A 243 -27.63 -23.30 8.45
C TYR A 243 -27.01 -22.63 9.69
N THR A 244 -26.52 -23.47 10.60
CA THR A 244 -25.78 -23.05 11.80
C THR A 244 -24.45 -23.79 11.78
N GLU A 245 -23.36 -23.10 12.06
CA GLU A 245 -22.02 -23.67 12.20
C GLU A 245 -21.45 -23.43 13.60
N ALA A 246 -20.47 -24.24 13.99
CA ALA A 246 -19.71 -24.03 15.20
C ALA A 246 -18.46 -23.21 14.86
N ASP A 247 -18.17 -22.22 15.69
CA ASP A 247 -16.93 -21.45 15.70
C ASP A 247 -16.07 -22.01 16.85
N PRO A 248 -15.16 -22.95 16.56
CA PRO A 248 -14.38 -23.65 17.58
C PRO A 248 -13.35 -22.75 18.26
N GLN A 249 -12.99 -21.60 17.67
CA GLN A 249 -12.03 -20.67 18.25
C GLN A 249 -12.65 -19.84 19.38
N GLU A 250 -13.92 -19.47 19.23
CA GLU A 250 -14.66 -18.62 20.18
C GLU A 250 -15.71 -19.39 21.01
N ASP A 251 -15.70 -20.74 20.95
CA ASP A 251 -16.64 -21.66 21.61
C ASP A 251 -18.11 -21.21 21.46
N ARG A 252 -18.50 -20.83 20.24
CA ARG A 252 -19.82 -20.27 19.93
C ARG A 252 -20.45 -20.88 18.68
N LEU A 253 -21.76 -20.64 18.51
CA LEU A 253 -22.49 -21.02 17.29
C LEU A 253 -22.80 -19.77 16.46
N ILE A 254 -22.72 -19.91 15.14
CA ILE A 254 -23.01 -18.85 14.16
C ILE A 254 -24.18 -19.29 13.29
N ASP A 255 -25.16 -18.41 13.11
CA ASP A 255 -26.28 -18.58 12.18
C ASP A 255 -26.00 -17.85 10.87
N TRP A 256 -26.15 -18.55 9.74
CA TRP A 256 -26.06 -17.97 8.41
C TRP A 256 -27.44 -17.73 7.81
N TRP A 257 -27.64 -16.54 7.27
CA TRP A 257 -28.89 -16.05 6.72
C TRP A 257 -28.71 -15.65 5.26
N GLU A 258 -29.73 -15.86 4.45
CA GLU A 258 -29.70 -15.48 3.03
C GLU A 258 -31.07 -14.96 2.55
N ALA A 259 -31.03 -13.92 1.72
CA ALA A 259 -32.13 -13.52 0.84
C ALA A 259 -31.62 -13.44 -0.61
N LYS A 260 -32.53 -13.56 -1.57
CA LYS A 260 -32.22 -13.35 -2.99
C LYS A 260 -33.00 -12.15 -3.52
N LEU A 261 -32.26 -11.15 -3.96
CA LEU A 261 -32.81 -10.02 -4.71
C LEU A 261 -33.10 -10.49 -6.15
N PRO A 262 -34.25 -10.12 -6.72
CA PRO A 262 -34.54 -10.41 -8.12
C PRO A 262 -33.55 -9.68 -9.03
N ALA A 263 -33.37 -10.19 -10.25
CA ALA A 263 -32.60 -9.51 -11.28
C ALA A 263 -33.15 -8.09 -11.53
N GLN A 264 -32.24 -7.15 -11.74
CA GLN A 264 -32.56 -5.75 -12.02
C GLN A 264 -32.12 -5.39 -13.44
N GLU A 265 -32.62 -4.27 -13.95
CA GLU A 265 -32.20 -3.77 -15.26
C GLU A 265 -30.73 -3.32 -15.24
N LYS A 266 -30.03 -3.47 -16.37
CA LYS A 266 -28.66 -2.96 -16.53
C LYS A 266 -28.61 -1.45 -16.24
N GLY A 267 -27.61 -1.02 -15.49
CA GLY A 267 -27.45 0.35 -15.01
C GLY A 267 -28.14 0.62 -13.66
N THR A 268 -28.88 -0.35 -13.12
CA THR A 268 -29.50 -0.21 -11.79
C THR A 268 -28.43 -0.34 -10.71
N ARG A 269 -28.29 0.71 -9.89
CA ARG A 269 -27.62 0.61 -8.60
C ARG A 269 -28.60 0.10 -7.56
N VAL A 270 -28.27 -1.02 -6.93
CA VAL A 270 -29.03 -1.53 -5.79
C VAL A 270 -28.32 -1.09 -4.52
N ARG A 271 -29.01 -0.32 -3.69
CA ARG A 271 -28.51 0.14 -2.39
C ARG A 271 -29.35 -0.47 -1.27
N TYR A 272 -28.72 -1.01 -0.23
CA TYR A 272 -29.42 -1.71 0.85
C TYR A 272 -28.78 -1.53 2.22
N ILE A 273 -29.61 -1.70 3.26
CA ILE A 273 -29.22 -1.79 4.67
C ILE A 273 -29.79 -3.08 5.28
N ILE A 274 -29.14 -3.59 6.34
CA ILE A 274 -29.50 -4.87 6.96
C ILE A 274 -29.75 -4.68 8.45
N GLU A 275 -30.89 -5.18 8.92
CA GLU A 275 -31.35 -5.12 10.31
C GLU A 275 -31.67 -6.51 10.86
N GLY A 276 -30.92 -6.94 11.87
CA GLY A 276 -31.31 -8.03 12.75
C GLY A 276 -32.24 -7.54 13.86
N TYR A 277 -33.36 -8.22 14.10
CA TYR A 277 -34.35 -7.83 15.10
C TYR A 277 -34.60 -8.99 16.08
N ASP A 278 -34.41 -8.70 17.37
CA ASP A 278 -34.83 -9.52 18.50
C ASP A 278 -36.21 -9.05 18.94
N THR A 279 -37.24 -9.75 18.47
CA THR A 279 -38.65 -9.45 18.74
C THR A 279 -39.01 -9.63 20.20
N LYS A 280 -38.25 -10.45 20.95
CA LYS A 280 -38.55 -10.74 22.37
C LYS A 280 -38.12 -9.59 23.28
N ASN A 281 -36.98 -8.98 22.97
CA ASN A 281 -36.42 -7.87 23.74
C ASN A 281 -36.66 -6.51 23.08
N ASP A 282 -37.38 -6.47 21.95
CA ASP A 282 -37.63 -5.30 21.12
C ASP A 282 -36.36 -4.51 20.78
N ARG A 283 -35.33 -5.24 20.32
CA ARG A 283 -34.00 -4.68 20.06
C ARG A 283 -33.55 -4.92 18.62
N SER A 284 -33.14 -3.85 17.95
CA SER A 284 -32.56 -3.88 16.60
C SER A 284 -31.03 -3.83 16.63
N TYR A 285 -30.43 -4.54 15.68
CA TYR A 285 -29.00 -4.63 15.43
C TYR A 285 -28.80 -4.34 13.94
N PHE A 286 -28.08 -3.28 13.61
CA PHE A 286 -27.76 -2.98 12.21
C PHE A 286 -26.38 -3.54 11.90
N VAL A 287 -26.18 -3.97 10.65
CA VAL A 287 -24.83 -4.30 10.20
C VAL A 287 -24.07 -3.00 9.97
N GLU A 288 -22.90 -2.90 10.59
CA GLU A 288 -21.98 -1.79 10.41
C GLU A 288 -21.25 -1.95 9.06
N ASP A 289 -20.98 -0.83 8.41
CA ASP A 289 -19.95 -0.78 7.37
C ASP A 289 -18.58 -0.63 8.08
N LYS A 290 -17.50 -1.11 7.46
CA LYS A 290 -16.13 -1.15 8.01
C LYS A 290 -15.63 0.22 8.52
N VAL A 291 -16.30 1.33 8.20
CA VAL A 291 -15.77 2.70 8.33
C VAL A 291 -16.43 3.54 9.43
N ASP A 292 -17.61 3.24 9.96
CA ASP A 292 -18.17 4.04 11.07
C ASP A 292 -19.31 3.34 11.83
N SER A 293 -19.53 3.77 13.06
CA SER A 293 -20.57 3.39 14.03
C SER A 293 -22.03 3.72 13.61
N GLN A 294 -22.26 4.00 12.32
CA GLN A 294 -23.56 4.32 11.74
C GLN A 294 -24.15 3.10 10.99
N LYS A 295 -25.45 3.16 10.65
CA LYS A 295 -26.11 2.11 9.86
C LYS A 295 -25.39 1.98 8.51
N GLY A 296 -24.60 0.93 8.31
CA GLY A 296 -23.83 0.72 7.08
C GLY A 296 -24.73 0.58 5.86
N SER A 297 -24.52 1.42 4.84
CA SER A 297 -25.16 1.29 3.53
C SER A 297 -24.26 0.48 2.62
N PHE A 298 -24.83 -0.52 1.95
CA PHE A 298 -24.12 -1.35 0.99
C PHE A 298 -24.72 -1.13 -0.40
N SER A 299 -23.91 -1.26 -1.45
CA SER A 299 -24.45 -1.25 -2.81
C SER A 299 -23.67 -2.13 -3.78
N TYR A 300 -24.32 -2.42 -4.89
CA TYR A 300 -23.69 -2.95 -6.10
C TYR A 300 -24.35 -2.34 -7.34
N LEU A 301 -23.60 -2.30 -8.44
CA LEU A 301 -24.10 -1.84 -9.74
C LEU A 301 -24.35 -3.04 -10.65
N VAL A 302 -25.56 -3.12 -11.21
CA VAL A 302 -25.90 -4.13 -12.23
C VAL A 302 -25.36 -3.67 -13.58
N GLN A 303 -24.31 -4.34 -14.06
CA GLN A 303 -23.60 -3.93 -15.26
C GLN A 303 -22.90 -5.11 -15.94
N ASP A 304 -22.64 -4.97 -17.23
CA ASP A 304 -21.59 -5.74 -17.89
C ASP A 304 -20.27 -5.02 -17.59
N TYR A 305 -19.60 -5.43 -16.51
CA TYR A 305 -18.38 -4.77 -16.05
C TYR A 305 -17.32 -4.82 -17.16
N GLN A 306 -16.95 -3.65 -17.65
CA GLN A 306 -15.93 -3.45 -18.68
C GLN A 306 -15.04 -2.27 -18.30
N THR A 307 -13.77 -2.37 -18.66
CA THR A 307 -12.77 -1.34 -18.41
C THR A 307 -12.20 -0.76 -19.71
N PRO A 308 -11.67 0.48 -19.71
CA PRO A 308 -11.20 1.10 -20.95
C PRO A 308 -10.06 0.32 -21.59
N GLN A 309 -10.22 -0.05 -22.86
CA GLN A 309 -9.20 -0.83 -23.58
C GLN A 309 -7.84 -0.11 -23.62
N TRP A 310 -7.85 1.21 -23.83
CA TRP A 310 -6.63 2.01 -23.85
C TRP A 310 -5.86 1.92 -22.52
N ALA A 311 -6.56 1.79 -21.38
CA ALA A 311 -5.93 1.71 -20.06
C ALA A 311 -5.24 0.37 -19.83
N LYS A 312 -5.83 -0.74 -20.32
CA LYS A 312 -5.22 -2.09 -20.26
C LYS A 312 -3.85 -2.14 -20.96
N GLU A 313 -3.69 -1.32 -21.99
CA GLU A 313 -2.48 -1.26 -22.83
C GLU A 313 -1.56 -0.08 -22.48
N ALA A 314 -2.00 0.79 -21.57
CA ALA A 314 -1.32 2.05 -21.32
C ALA A 314 0.06 1.86 -20.66
N ILE A 315 0.97 2.74 -21.07
CA ILE A 315 2.22 3.02 -20.37
C ILE A 315 2.06 4.42 -19.78
N VAL A 316 1.88 4.48 -18.47
CA VAL A 316 1.61 5.70 -17.71
C VAL A 316 2.93 6.23 -17.15
N TYR A 317 3.24 7.49 -17.43
CA TYR A 317 4.36 8.20 -16.82
C TYR A 317 3.84 9.04 -15.64
N GLN A 318 4.19 8.67 -14.41
CA GLN A 318 3.79 9.38 -13.20
C GLN A 318 4.72 10.57 -12.97
N ILE A 319 4.12 11.76 -12.88
CA ILE A 319 4.80 13.04 -12.72
C ILE A 319 4.46 13.62 -11.36
N PHE A 320 5.49 13.92 -10.57
CA PHE A 320 5.36 14.75 -9.38
C PHE A 320 5.73 16.19 -9.75
N ILE A 321 4.72 17.06 -9.92
CA ILE A 321 4.83 18.33 -10.64
C ILE A 321 5.96 19.22 -10.08
N ASP A 322 5.96 19.46 -8.76
CA ASP A 322 6.90 20.35 -8.06
C ASP A 322 8.38 19.98 -8.25
N ARG A 323 8.67 18.74 -8.67
CA ARG A 323 10.02 18.16 -8.72
C ARG A 323 10.45 17.77 -10.13
N PHE A 324 9.56 17.95 -11.10
CA PHE A 324 9.78 17.47 -12.46
C PHE A 324 10.54 18.47 -13.34
N CYS A 325 10.01 19.68 -13.52
CA CYS A 325 10.67 20.71 -14.33
C CYS A 325 10.09 22.08 -14.00
N ASP A 326 10.95 23.08 -13.78
CA ASP A 326 10.57 24.50 -13.63
C ASP A 326 10.54 25.13 -15.04
N GLY A 327 9.32 25.34 -15.57
CA GLY A 327 9.11 25.94 -16.89
C GLY A 327 8.77 27.43 -16.84
N ASP A 328 8.23 27.93 -15.72
CA ASP A 328 7.93 29.34 -15.51
C ASP A 328 8.42 29.85 -14.14
N PRO A 329 9.66 30.35 -14.07
CA PRO A 329 10.22 30.87 -12.83
C PRO A 329 9.45 32.05 -12.21
N SER A 330 8.47 32.64 -12.91
CA SER A 330 7.65 33.73 -12.38
C SER A 330 6.61 33.28 -11.35
N ASN A 331 6.31 31.97 -11.28
CA ASN A 331 5.39 31.37 -10.31
C ASN A 331 6.08 30.72 -9.09
N ASN A 332 7.42 30.87 -9.00
CA ASN A 332 8.25 30.38 -7.90
C ASN A 332 8.07 31.20 -6.61
N TYR A 333 6.93 31.04 -5.95
CA TYR A 333 6.63 31.64 -4.66
C TYR A 333 7.09 30.75 -3.51
N ASP A 334 7.59 31.36 -2.43
CA ASP A 334 7.83 30.70 -1.15
C ASP A 334 8.69 29.42 -1.22
N LEU A 335 9.61 29.35 -2.20
CA LEU A 335 10.54 28.23 -2.35
C LEU A 335 11.47 28.11 -1.14
N GLY A 336 11.84 26.89 -0.80
CA GLY A 336 12.76 26.60 0.31
C GLY A 336 13.78 25.52 -0.01
N TYR A 337 14.65 25.22 0.96
CA TYR A 337 15.79 24.32 0.78
C TYR A 337 15.59 22.95 1.44
N THR A 338 14.40 22.68 1.98
CA THR A 338 14.07 21.40 2.60
C THR A 338 13.18 20.57 1.69
N ALA A 339 13.18 19.25 1.90
CA ALA A 339 12.39 18.33 1.09
C ALA A 339 10.86 18.54 1.23
N THR A 340 10.42 19.35 2.19
CA THR A 340 9.01 19.71 2.42
C THR A 340 8.61 21.05 1.83
N ASP A 341 9.57 21.83 1.33
CA ASP A 341 9.29 23.11 0.69
C ASP A 341 8.92 22.90 -0.78
N TYR A 342 8.19 23.86 -1.35
CA TYR A 342 8.05 23.97 -2.80
C TYR A 342 9.42 24.17 -3.44
N GLN A 343 9.63 23.54 -4.60
CA GLN A 343 10.91 23.54 -5.31
C GLN A 343 10.83 24.12 -6.73
N GLY A 344 9.63 24.48 -7.20
CA GLY A 344 9.42 25.31 -8.40
C GLY A 344 9.10 24.55 -9.68
N GLY A 345 8.95 23.22 -9.62
CA GLY A 345 8.40 22.48 -10.76
C GLY A 345 6.93 22.81 -10.99
N ASP A 346 6.51 22.93 -12.26
CA ASP A 346 5.20 23.46 -12.60
C ASP A 346 4.58 22.82 -13.86
N LEU A 347 3.35 23.23 -14.21
CA LEU A 347 2.65 22.69 -15.38
C LEU A 347 3.30 23.13 -16.71
N GLN A 348 3.98 24.28 -16.74
CA GLN A 348 4.72 24.72 -17.94
C GLN A 348 5.90 23.80 -18.21
N GLY A 349 6.65 23.41 -17.17
CA GLY A 349 7.74 22.45 -17.28
C GLY A 349 7.28 21.07 -17.73
N VAL A 350 6.06 20.66 -17.34
CA VAL A 350 5.44 19.44 -17.90
C VAL A 350 5.12 19.61 -19.38
N ILE A 351 4.52 20.74 -19.80
CA ILE A 351 4.26 21.05 -21.22
C ILE A 351 5.55 20.97 -22.04
N ASP A 352 6.61 21.63 -21.57
CA ASP A 352 7.90 21.71 -22.25
C ASP A 352 8.58 20.32 -22.36
N SER A 353 8.16 19.36 -21.54
CA SER A 353 8.69 18.01 -21.48
C SER A 353 7.81 16.96 -22.18
N LEU A 354 6.68 17.33 -22.78
CA LEU A 354 5.78 16.36 -23.42
C LEU A 354 6.45 15.59 -24.57
N ASP A 355 7.35 16.23 -25.33
CA ASP A 355 8.12 15.56 -26.38
C ASP A 355 9.08 14.51 -25.79
N TYR A 356 9.69 14.77 -24.63
CA TYR A 356 10.53 13.80 -23.93
C TYR A 356 9.72 12.56 -23.53
N ILE A 357 8.52 12.76 -22.97
CA ILE A 357 7.61 11.70 -22.53
C ILE A 357 7.10 10.88 -23.73
N LYS A 358 6.75 11.56 -24.83
CA LYS A 358 6.36 10.92 -26.08
C LYS A 358 7.49 10.07 -26.65
N ASN A 359 8.71 10.61 -26.68
CA ASN A 359 9.89 9.94 -27.22
C ASN A 359 10.28 8.72 -26.37
N LEU A 360 10.08 8.77 -25.06
CA LEU A 360 10.21 7.61 -24.17
C LEU A 360 9.23 6.50 -24.57
N GLY A 361 8.06 6.87 -25.09
CA GLY A 361 7.03 5.94 -25.52
C GLY A 361 5.92 5.75 -24.50
N ALA A 362 5.77 6.62 -23.51
CA ALA A 362 4.57 6.65 -22.69
C ALA A 362 3.33 6.99 -23.56
N THR A 363 2.16 6.50 -23.16
CA THR A 363 0.86 6.75 -23.83
C THR A 363 -0.09 7.54 -22.94
N ALA A 364 0.29 7.74 -21.68
CA ALA A 364 -0.48 8.48 -20.71
C ALA A 364 0.46 9.15 -19.70
N ILE A 365 0.03 10.26 -19.12
CA ILE A 365 0.65 10.89 -17.96
C ILE A 365 -0.32 10.86 -16.78
N TRP A 366 0.21 10.65 -15.58
CA TRP A 366 -0.51 10.84 -14.32
C TRP A 366 0.16 11.97 -13.55
N LEU A 367 -0.60 13.03 -13.32
CA LEU A 367 -0.15 14.20 -12.56
C LEU A 367 -0.45 14.00 -11.07
N SER A 368 0.54 14.26 -10.20
CA SER A 368 0.32 14.46 -8.77
C SER A 368 -0.74 15.54 -8.50
N PRO A 369 -1.32 15.62 -7.29
CA PRO A 369 -2.29 16.66 -6.98
C PRO A 369 -1.76 18.08 -7.27
N PHE A 370 -2.54 18.87 -7.99
CA PHE A 370 -2.19 20.21 -8.47
C PHE A 370 -3.11 21.31 -7.91
N TYR A 371 -4.02 20.93 -7.01
CA TYR A 371 -5.03 21.83 -6.46
C TYR A 371 -4.41 22.88 -5.55
N GLU A 372 -5.03 24.06 -5.49
CA GLU A 372 -4.66 25.10 -4.54
C GLU A 372 -4.70 24.55 -3.12
N GLY A 373 -3.57 24.69 -2.41
CA GLY A 373 -3.35 24.07 -1.12
C GLY A 373 -2.20 24.66 -0.31
N MET A 374 -1.82 23.94 0.75
CA MET A 374 -0.84 24.41 1.75
C MET A 374 0.49 23.64 1.72
N ALA A 375 0.65 22.68 0.81
CA ALA A 375 1.83 21.81 0.77
C ALA A 375 2.21 21.44 -0.67
N TYR A 376 3.53 21.34 -0.90
CA TYR A 376 4.13 21.08 -2.21
C TYR A 376 3.65 19.78 -2.89
N HIS A 377 3.21 18.80 -2.09
CA HIS A 377 2.68 17.52 -2.59
C HIS A 377 1.20 17.58 -2.99
N GLY A 378 0.49 18.67 -2.66
CA GLY A 378 -0.87 18.96 -3.14
C GLY A 378 -2.03 18.21 -2.45
N TYR A 379 -1.78 17.40 -1.42
CA TYR A 379 -2.85 16.71 -0.65
C TYR A 379 -3.50 17.60 0.43
N HIS A 380 -2.87 18.72 0.81
CA HIS A 380 -3.44 19.71 1.73
C HIS A 380 -4.32 20.73 0.98
N ILE A 381 -5.40 20.27 0.38
CA ILE A 381 -6.23 21.06 -0.54
C ILE A 381 -7.08 22.09 0.22
N THR A 382 -7.05 23.35 -0.22
CA THR A 382 -7.94 24.43 0.25
C THR A 382 -8.97 24.83 -0.79
N ASN A 383 -8.78 24.45 -2.06
CA ASN A 383 -9.77 24.63 -3.12
C ASN A 383 -9.67 23.55 -4.20
N PHE A 384 -10.66 22.66 -4.22
CA PHE A 384 -10.70 21.51 -5.14
C PHE A 384 -10.88 21.84 -6.63
N LEU A 385 -11.26 23.07 -6.99
CA LEU A 385 -11.63 23.45 -8.37
C LEU A 385 -10.63 24.41 -9.02
N LYS A 386 -9.54 24.71 -8.31
CA LYS A 386 -8.54 25.68 -8.73
C LYS A 386 -7.14 25.08 -8.67
N VAL A 387 -6.36 25.32 -9.72
CA VAL A 387 -4.94 24.96 -9.79
C VAL A 387 -4.15 25.86 -8.83
N ASP A 388 -3.17 25.28 -8.14
CA ASP A 388 -2.28 26.01 -7.25
C ASP A 388 -1.43 27.03 -8.03
N LYS A 389 -1.28 28.23 -7.46
CA LYS A 389 -0.50 29.32 -8.05
C LYS A 389 0.98 28.96 -8.28
N HIS A 390 1.54 28.01 -7.52
CA HIS A 390 2.93 27.55 -7.68
C HIS A 390 3.08 26.66 -8.92
N PHE A 391 2.00 26.05 -9.41
CA PHE A 391 2.02 25.18 -10.59
C PHE A 391 1.47 25.87 -11.85
N GLY A 392 0.80 27.02 -11.69
CA GLY A 392 0.25 27.83 -12.77
C GLY A 392 -1.22 28.20 -12.51
N ASP A 393 -2.08 27.93 -13.49
CA ASP A 393 -3.52 28.19 -13.38
C ASP A 393 -4.37 27.15 -14.15
N ASN A 394 -5.68 27.25 -14.01
CA ASN A 394 -6.63 26.39 -14.72
C ASN A 394 -6.50 26.48 -16.24
N LYS A 395 -6.11 27.63 -16.80
CA LYS A 395 -5.94 27.77 -18.25
C LYS A 395 -4.71 26.99 -18.72
N LEU A 396 -3.62 27.05 -17.96
CA LEU A 396 -2.40 26.31 -18.24
C LEU A 396 -2.62 24.80 -18.14
N LEU A 397 -3.37 24.32 -17.13
CA LEU A 397 -3.76 22.91 -17.07
C LEU A 397 -4.57 22.48 -18.31
N LYS A 398 -5.50 23.32 -18.77
CA LYS A 398 -6.27 23.04 -19.99
C LYS A 398 -5.37 22.95 -21.23
N GLU A 399 -4.39 23.84 -21.33
CA GLU A 399 -3.39 23.84 -22.39
C GLU A 399 -2.52 22.59 -22.36
N LEU A 400 -2.01 22.20 -21.18
CA LEU A 400 -1.26 20.95 -20.99
C LEU A 400 -2.04 19.74 -21.51
N ILE A 401 -3.33 19.65 -21.17
CA ILE A 401 -4.16 18.53 -21.58
C ILE A 401 -4.38 18.55 -23.11
N ASP A 402 -4.65 19.71 -23.69
CA ASP A 402 -4.80 19.82 -25.16
C ASP A 402 -3.51 19.46 -25.89
N GLN A 403 -2.35 19.88 -25.38
CA GLN A 403 -1.06 19.55 -25.97
C GLN A 403 -0.73 18.07 -25.82
N ALA A 404 -0.96 17.47 -24.65
CA ALA A 404 -0.82 16.03 -24.44
C ALA A 404 -1.71 15.23 -25.41
N HIS A 405 -2.98 15.60 -25.54
CA HIS A 405 -3.90 14.97 -26.50
C HIS A 405 -3.46 15.13 -27.94
N SER A 406 -2.85 16.26 -28.33
CA SER A 406 -2.30 16.46 -29.68
C SER A 406 -1.14 15.51 -30.00
N LEU A 407 -0.51 14.95 -28.97
CA LEU A 407 0.58 13.98 -29.05
C LEU A 407 0.10 12.54 -28.81
N ASP A 408 -1.22 12.31 -28.72
CA ASP A 408 -1.85 11.03 -28.38
C ASP A 408 -1.45 10.51 -26.98
N ILE A 409 -1.22 11.44 -26.05
CA ILE A 409 -0.95 11.16 -24.64
C ILE A 409 -2.21 11.44 -23.83
N LYS A 410 -2.72 10.40 -23.15
CA LYS A 410 -3.87 10.50 -22.23
C LYS A 410 -3.47 11.20 -20.94
N VAL A 411 -4.40 11.90 -20.30
CA VAL A 411 -4.13 12.60 -19.02
C VAL A 411 -4.99 12.02 -17.89
N ILE A 412 -4.30 11.60 -16.84
CA ILE A 412 -4.85 11.10 -15.58
C ILE A 412 -4.58 12.13 -14.49
N LEU A 413 -5.61 12.50 -13.72
CA LEU A 413 -5.47 13.38 -12.57
C LEU A 413 -5.48 12.61 -11.26
N ASP A 414 -4.70 13.05 -10.28
CA ASP A 414 -4.89 12.62 -8.89
C ASP A 414 -6.14 13.25 -8.28
N PHE A 415 -7.06 12.42 -7.81
CA PHE A 415 -8.33 12.83 -7.23
C PHE A 415 -8.37 12.44 -5.76
N VAL A 416 -8.55 13.45 -4.90
CA VAL A 416 -8.46 13.32 -3.44
C VAL A 416 -9.84 13.56 -2.82
N PRO A 417 -10.68 12.51 -2.67
CA PRO A 417 -12.01 12.66 -2.09
C PRO A 417 -12.03 12.46 -0.57
N ASN A 418 -11.01 11.79 -0.01
CA ASN A 418 -11.02 11.37 1.39
C ASN A 418 -10.90 12.54 2.37
N HIS A 419 -10.09 13.54 2.05
CA HIS A 419 -9.73 14.58 3.00
C HIS A 419 -9.51 15.93 2.31
N CYS A 420 -9.49 17.00 3.09
CA CYS A 420 -9.03 18.32 2.68
C CYS A 420 -8.04 18.88 3.70
N SER A 421 -7.48 20.06 3.46
CA SER A 421 -6.71 20.78 4.49
C SER A 421 -7.61 21.22 5.64
N LYS A 422 -7.09 21.26 6.86
CA LYS A 422 -7.72 21.96 8.01
C LYS A 422 -7.98 23.44 7.74
N ASP A 423 -7.32 24.03 6.74
CA ASP A 423 -7.53 25.41 6.30
C ASP A 423 -8.57 25.52 5.16
N HIS A 424 -9.20 24.42 4.75
CA HIS A 424 -10.24 24.42 3.72
C HIS A 424 -11.50 25.16 4.24
N PRO A 425 -12.13 26.05 3.45
CA PRO A 425 -13.32 26.81 3.86
C PRO A 425 -14.45 25.94 4.45
N PHE A 426 -14.78 24.81 3.81
CA PHE A 426 -15.75 23.84 4.34
C PHE A 426 -15.45 23.41 5.78
N PHE A 427 -14.18 23.06 6.08
CA PHE A 427 -13.80 22.61 7.41
C PHE A 427 -13.79 23.76 8.41
N LEU A 428 -13.27 24.92 8.03
CA LEU A 428 -13.27 26.11 8.89
C LEU A 428 -14.69 26.53 9.29
N GLU A 429 -15.64 26.48 8.36
CA GLU A 429 -17.05 26.77 8.65
C GLU A 429 -17.67 25.72 9.58
N ALA A 430 -17.46 24.43 9.30
CA ALA A 430 -17.90 23.31 10.14
C ALA A 430 -17.33 23.39 11.58
N GLN A 431 -16.09 23.85 11.70
CA GLN A 431 -15.39 24.00 12.97
C GLN A 431 -15.90 25.22 13.78
N GLN A 432 -16.42 26.25 13.11
CA GLN A 432 -16.93 27.46 13.75
C GLN A 432 -18.42 27.39 14.11
N ASP A 433 -19.22 26.68 13.32
CA ASP A 433 -20.68 26.64 13.48
C ASP A 433 -21.24 25.23 13.27
N LYS A 434 -21.93 24.69 14.29
CA LYS A 434 -22.62 23.40 14.20
C LYS A 434 -23.86 23.42 13.31
N GLU A 435 -24.38 24.61 13.02
CA GLU A 435 -25.50 24.81 12.10
C GLU A 435 -25.03 25.04 10.65
N SER A 436 -23.72 25.08 10.39
CA SER A 436 -23.17 25.13 9.04
C SER A 436 -23.64 23.91 8.22
N GLU A 437 -23.91 24.13 6.94
CA GLU A 437 -24.23 23.03 6.02
C GLU A 437 -23.08 22.02 5.86
N TYR A 438 -21.85 22.44 6.17
CA TYR A 438 -20.64 21.63 6.12
C TYR A 438 -20.36 20.89 7.44
N TYR A 439 -21.11 21.13 8.52
CA TYR A 439 -20.84 20.48 9.82
C TYR A 439 -20.81 18.95 9.70
N ASN A 440 -21.79 18.37 8.99
CA ASN A 440 -21.88 16.93 8.77
C ASN A 440 -21.00 16.41 7.62
N TRP A 441 -20.24 17.29 6.94
CA TRP A 441 -19.21 16.85 6.00
C TRP A 441 -17.98 16.31 6.72
N PHE A 442 -17.90 16.46 8.04
CA PHE A 442 -16.79 16.00 8.86
C PHE A 442 -17.32 15.29 10.11
N ASN A 443 -16.56 14.29 10.57
CA ASN A 443 -16.93 13.52 11.76
C ASN A 443 -16.17 14.07 12.98
N PHE A 444 -16.86 14.87 13.82
CA PHE A 444 -16.30 15.40 15.08
C PHE A 444 -16.55 14.44 16.25
N VAL A 445 -15.47 13.94 16.85
CA VAL A 445 -15.51 13.15 18.09
C VAL A 445 -15.81 14.04 19.30
N ASN A 446 -15.13 15.19 19.38
CA ASN A 446 -15.36 16.23 20.37
C ASN A 446 -15.13 17.61 19.73
N TRP A 447 -16.21 18.18 19.21
CA TRP A 447 -16.19 19.46 18.51
C TRP A 447 -15.69 20.60 19.43
N PRO A 448 -14.84 21.53 18.92
CA PRO A 448 -14.41 21.66 17.51
C PRO A 448 -13.06 21.00 17.19
N ASP A 449 -12.33 20.52 18.19
CA ASP A 449 -10.89 20.23 18.05
C ASP A 449 -10.56 18.76 17.81
N GLU A 450 -11.47 17.84 18.13
CA GLU A 450 -11.28 16.40 17.90
C GLU A 450 -12.25 15.89 16.84
N TYR A 451 -11.67 15.42 15.74
CA TYR A 451 -12.34 14.91 14.55
C TYR A 451 -11.52 13.78 13.92
N GLU A 452 -12.15 13.02 13.03
CA GLU A 452 -11.50 12.02 12.19
C GLU A 452 -10.56 12.67 11.18
N ASP A 453 -9.40 12.06 10.99
CA ASP A 453 -8.33 12.57 10.15
C ASP A 453 -7.66 11.44 9.36
N PHE A 454 -6.93 11.82 8.32
CA PHE A 454 -6.18 10.87 7.51
C PHE A 454 -4.95 10.37 8.27
N CYS A 455 -4.94 9.09 8.65
CA CYS A 455 -3.78 8.39 9.21
C CYS A 455 -3.13 9.06 10.44
N GLY A 456 -3.89 9.79 11.26
CA GLY A 456 -3.38 10.51 12.43
C GLY A 456 -2.86 11.92 12.12
N VAL A 457 -2.95 12.38 10.87
CA VAL A 457 -2.48 13.70 10.42
C VAL A 457 -3.60 14.72 10.61
N LYS A 458 -3.56 15.44 11.73
CA LYS A 458 -4.61 16.42 12.11
C LYS A 458 -4.80 17.55 11.09
N GLU A 459 -3.82 17.82 10.24
CA GLU A 459 -3.91 18.76 9.13
C GLU A 459 -4.88 18.32 8.02
N LEU A 460 -5.29 17.04 8.00
CA LEU A 460 -6.08 16.43 6.95
C LEU A 460 -7.40 15.86 7.50
N PRO A 461 -8.38 16.70 7.88
CA PRO A 461 -9.71 16.25 8.30
C PRO A 461 -10.39 15.39 7.23
N HIS A 462 -10.97 14.28 7.67
CA HIS A 462 -11.69 13.32 6.84
C HIS A 462 -13.06 13.89 6.40
N ILE A 463 -13.33 13.85 5.09
CA ILE A 463 -14.62 14.23 4.51
C ILE A 463 -15.56 13.03 4.56
N ASN A 464 -16.68 13.18 5.27
CA ASN A 464 -17.76 12.21 5.33
C ASN A 464 -18.53 12.16 4.00
N ASN A 465 -18.02 11.39 3.04
CA ASN A 465 -18.63 11.15 1.74
C ASN A 465 -19.87 10.22 1.79
N ASP A 466 -20.26 9.73 2.97
CA ASP A 466 -21.56 9.07 3.16
C ASP A 466 -22.67 10.08 3.46
N TYR A 467 -22.31 11.32 3.82
CA TYR A 467 -23.27 12.41 3.93
C TYR A 467 -23.70 12.90 2.53
N PRO A 468 -25.01 12.98 2.22
CA PRO A 468 -25.49 13.20 0.85
C PRO A 468 -24.96 14.47 0.17
N SER A 469 -24.87 15.62 0.85
CA SER A 469 -24.39 16.85 0.19
C SER A 469 -22.88 16.86 -0.04
N ALA A 470 -22.09 16.24 0.85
CA ALA A 470 -20.65 16.06 0.65
C ALA A 470 -20.41 15.15 -0.56
N ARG A 471 -21.11 14.02 -0.59
CA ARG A 471 -21.10 13.07 -1.71
C ARG A 471 -21.44 13.72 -3.04
N ASP A 472 -22.54 14.48 -3.08
CA ASP A 472 -23.00 15.15 -4.29
C ASP A 472 -21.96 16.17 -4.79
N TYR A 473 -21.32 16.89 -3.87
CA TYR A 473 -20.22 17.79 -4.20
C TYR A 473 -19.03 17.04 -4.80
N THR A 474 -18.53 16.02 -4.10
CA THR A 474 -17.36 15.22 -4.53
C THR A 474 -17.58 14.58 -5.90
N ILE A 475 -18.75 14.00 -6.17
CA ILE A 475 -19.04 13.33 -7.45
C ILE A 475 -19.34 14.36 -8.55
N TYR A 476 -20.33 15.23 -8.33
CA TYR A 476 -20.92 16.02 -9.42
C TYR A 476 -20.29 17.40 -9.58
N GLN A 477 -19.76 17.99 -8.52
CA GLN A 477 -19.13 19.32 -8.58
C GLN A 477 -17.61 19.25 -8.67
N GLN A 478 -16.98 18.23 -8.11
CA GLN A 478 -15.53 18.07 -8.15
C GLN A 478 -15.08 17.14 -9.29
N ALA A 479 -15.36 15.83 -9.21
CA ALA A 479 -14.87 14.87 -10.20
C ALA A 479 -15.39 15.19 -11.61
N LEU A 480 -16.71 15.34 -11.75
CA LEU A 480 -17.30 15.64 -13.06
C LEU A 480 -16.94 17.03 -13.60
N TYR A 481 -16.55 17.99 -12.76
CA TYR A 481 -16.06 19.29 -13.24
C TYR A 481 -14.77 19.12 -14.05
N TRP A 482 -13.80 18.40 -13.52
CA TRP A 482 -12.53 18.16 -14.21
C TRP A 482 -12.73 17.32 -15.49
N VAL A 483 -13.53 16.26 -15.40
CA VAL A 483 -13.83 15.39 -16.54
C VAL A 483 -14.57 16.13 -17.65
N LYS A 484 -15.58 16.94 -17.33
CA LYS A 484 -16.38 17.68 -18.32
C LYS A 484 -15.61 18.83 -18.96
N ASN A 485 -14.95 19.66 -18.15
CA ASN A 485 -14.39 20.93 -18.62
C ASN A 485 -12.99 20.76 -19.23
N TYR A 486 -12.24 19.75 -18.79
CA TYR A 486 -10.85 19.53 -19.22
C TYR A 486 -10.70 18.28 -20.07
N LYS A 487 -11.74 17.45 -20.20
CA LYS A 487 -11.77 16.23 -21.03
C LYS A 487 -10.71 15.20 -20.65
N VAL A 488 -10.33 15.15 -19.37
CA VAL A 488 -9.34 14.18 -18.86
C VAL A 488 -9.78 12.74 -19.12
N ASP A 489 -8.81 11.84 -19.16
CA ASP A 489 -8.99 10.46 -19.58
C ASP A 489 -9.07 9.50 -18.41
N GLY A 490 -8.52 9.86 -17.26
CA GLY A 490 -8.67 9.08 -16.06
C GLY A 490 -8.52 9.87 -14.78
N LEU A 491 -8.89 9.23 -13.68
CA LEU A 491 -8.71 9.73 -12.33
C LEU A 491 -8.09 8.62 -11.49
N ARG A 492 -6.99 8.94 -10.80
CA ARG A 492 -6.37 8.11 -9.76
C ARG A 492 -7.02 8.47 -8.44
N MET A 493 -7.61 7.51 -7.74
CA MET A 493 -8.29 7.74 -6.46
C MET A 493 -7.28 7.62 -5.33
N ASP A 494 -6.95 8.74 -4.70
CA ASP A 494 -6.15 8.78 -3.47
C ASP A 494 -6.87 8.07 -2.33
N TYR A 495 -6.13 7.23 -1.62
CA TYR A 495 -6.60 6.46 -0.47
C TYR A 495 -8.00 5.85 -0.69
N ALA A 496 -8.18 5.10 -1.78
CA ALA A 496 -9.49 4.59 -2.17
C ALA A 496 -10.14 3.69 -1.09
N TYR A 497 -9.30 3.02 -0.30
CA TYR A 497 -9.72 2.21 0.84
C TYR A 497 -10.44 2.99 1.94
N GLY A 498 -10.22 4.30 2.05
CA GLY A 498 -10.82 5.14 3.10
C GLY A 498 -12.31 5.41 2.92
N LEU A 499 -12.86 5.24 1.72
CA LEU A 499 -14.26 5.53 1.41
C LEU A 499 -15.10 4.26 1.30
N SER A 500 -16.41 4.38 1.56
CA SER A 500 -17.35 3.28 1.44
C SER A 500 -17.46 2.77 -0.01
N HIS A 501 -17.67 1.45 -0.16
CA HIS A 501 -17.98 0.87 -1.48
C HIS A 501 -19.29 1.42 -2.06
N ASP A 502 -20.22 1.87 -1.21
CA ASP A 502 -21.43 2.57 -1.65
C ASP A 502 -21.12 3.89 -2.35
N PHE A 503 -20.13 4.64 -1.86
CA PHE A 503 -19.60 5.82 -2.55
C PHE A 503 -19.00 5.44 -3.91
N TRP A 504 -18.12 4.43 -3.96
CA TRP A 504 -17.46 4.06 -5.21
C TRP A 504 -18.41 3.53 -6.28
N THR A 505 -19.45 2.81 -5.88
CA THR A 505 -20.51 2.36 -6.79
C THR A 505 -21.22 3.56 -7.44
N GLU A 506 -21.55 4.60 -6.66
CA GLU A 506 -22.16 5.83 -7.18
C GLU A 506 -21.21 6.63 -8.06
N PHE A 507 -19.96 6.77 -7.61
CA PHE A 507 -18.90 7.48 -8.29
C PHE A 507 -18.67 6.89 -9.69
N ARG A 508 -18.56 5.56 -9.79
CA ARG A 508 -18.45 4.84 -11.06
C ARG A 508 -19.63 5.13 -11.96
N MET A 509 -20.84 4.96 -11.43
CA MET A 509 -22.07 5.14 -12.20
C MET A 509 -22.14 6.55 -12.80
N GLY A 510 -21.90 7.59 -11.99
CA GLY A 510 -21.94 8.98 -12.44
C GLY A 510 -20.87 9.34 -13.47
N LEU A 511 -19.64 8.82 -13.30
CA LEU A 511 -18.56 9.07 -14.26
C LEU A 511 -18.73 8.30 -15.58
N LYS A 512 -19.08 7.02 -15.51
CA LYS A 512 -19.24 6.16 -16.70
C LYS A 512 -20.46 6.51 -17.52
N GLU A 513 -21.51 7.06 -16.91
CA GLU A 513 -22.65 7.65 -17.63
C GLU A 513 -22.21 8.83 -18.49
N PHE A 514 -21.27 9.65 -18.00
CA PHE A 514 -20.76 10.80 -18.76
C PHE A 514 -19.70 10.41 -19.79
N LYS A 515 -18.72 9.60 -19.40
CA LYS A 515 -17.59 9.17 -20.23
C LYS A 515 -17.30 7.70 -19.95
N SER A 516 -17.81 6.80 -20.81
CA SER A 516 -17.70 5.34 -20.60
C SER A 516 -16.26 4.83 -20.63
N ASP A 517 -15.36 5.50 -21.35
CA ASP A 517 -13.95 5.14 -21.51
C ASP A 517 -13.01 5.84 -20.51
N ILE A 518 -13.54 6.57 -19.52
CA ILE A 518 -12.73 7.15 -18.44
C ILE A 518 -12.10 6.04 -17.60
N TYR A 519 -10.82 6.14 -17.29
CA TYR A 519 -10.12 5.18 -16.42
C TYR A 519 -10.20 5.62 -14.96
N ILE A 520 -10.82 4.80 -14.11
CA ILE A 520 -10.96 5.06 -12.67
C ILE A 520 -10.12 4.00 -11.94
N PHE A 521 -8.98 4.36 -11.36
CA PHE A 521 -8.17 3.38 -10.63
C PHE A 521 -7.77 3.86 -9.24
N GLY A 522 -7.70 2.93 -8.30
CA GLY A 522 -7.53 3.25 -6.89
C GLY A 522 -6.13 2.98 -6.34
N GLU A 523 -5.77 3.76 -5.34
CA GLU A 523 -4.75 3.42 -4.38
C GLU A 523 -5.37 2.58 -3.24
N VAL A 524 -5.04 1.29 -3.22
CA VAL A 524 -5.43 0.37 -2.15
C VAL A 524 -4.16 -0.39 -1.72
N TRP A 525 -3.61 -0.03 -0.56
CA TRP A 525 -2.38 -0.63 -0.01
C TRP A 525 -2.59 -2.02 0.61
N GLU A 526 -3.81 -2.55 0.51
CA GLU A 526 -4.20 -3.84 1.06
C GLU A 526 -3.86 -5.01 0.13
N GLY A 527 -3.90 -6.22 0.67
CA GLY A 527 -3.70 -7.44 -0.10
C GLY A 527 -4.82 -7.73 -1.12
N PRO A 528 -4.59 -8.65 -2.08
CA PRO A 528 -5.52 -8.94 -3.18
C PRO A 528 -6.90 -9.41 -2.72
N GLY A 529 -7.01 -9.99 -1.52
CA GLY A 529 -8.29 -10.37 -0.92
C GLY A 529 -9.24 -9.19 -0.69
N ILE A 530 -8.71 -8.00 -0.38
CA ILE A 530 -9.45 -6.75 -0.19
C ILE A 530 -9.50 -5.96 -1.50
N THR A 531 -8.37 -5.82 -2.20
CA THR A 531 -8.29 -5.01 -3.43
C THR A 531 -9.27 -5.49 -4.51
N ARG A 532 -9.55 -6.79 -4.59
CA ARG A 532 -10.54 -7.34 -5.52
C ARG A 532 -11.99 -6.93 -5.21
N GLU A 533 -12.29 -6.48 -3.99
CA GLU A 533 -13.63 -6.04 -3.58
C GLU A 533 -14.06 -4.80 -4.39
N PHE A 534 -13.10 -4.02 -4.91
CA PHE A 534 -13.35 -2.84 -5.75
C PHE A 534 -13.68 -3.17 -7.22
N ALA A 535 -13.65 -4.44 -7.63
CA ALA A 535 -14.05 -4.81 -8.97
C ALA A 535 -15.55 -4.55 -9.17
N GLY A 536 -15.91 -3.82 -10.24
CA GLY A 536 -17.28 -3.34 -10.44
C GLY A 536 -17.52 -1.92 -9.91
N GLU A 537 -16.57 -1.37 -9.15
CA GLU A 537 -16.59 -0.01 -8.61
C GLU A 537 -15.47 0.81 -9.26
N LEU A 538 -14.24 0.33 -9.18
CA LEU A 538 -13.09 0.87 -9.90
C LEU A 538 -12.81 0.03 -11.14
N ASP A 539 -12.06 0.56 -12.10
CA ASP A 539 -11.55 -0.20 -13.25
C ASP A 539 -10.30 -1.01 -12.90
N GLY A 540 -9.57 -0.61 -11.86
CA GLY A 540 -8.32 -1.22 -11.46
C GLY A 540 -7.72 -0.61 -10.21
N CYS A 541 -6.63 -1.18 -9.72
CA CYS A 541 -5.85 -0.64 -8.60
C CYS A 541 -4.35 -0.81 -8.85
N PHE A 542 -3.55 -0.06 -8.10
CA PHE A 542 -2.12 -0.35 -7.97
C PHE A 542 -1.88 -1.75 -7.43
N ASP A 543 -0.92 -2.43 -8.03
CA ASP A 543 -0.50 -3.75 -7.56
C ASP A 543 0.69 -3.65 -6.61
N PHE A 544 0.42 -3.16 -5.40
CA PHE A 544 1.43 -3.09 -4.34
C PHE A 544 1.97 -4.48 -3.97
N SER A 545 1.16 -5.54 -4.12
CA SER A 545 1.59 -6.91 -3.81
C SER A 545 2.76 -7.34 -4.71
N LEU A 546 2.63 -7.12 -6.02
CA LEU A 546 3.71 -7.46 -6.94
C LEU A 546 4.94 -6.57 -6.75
N VAL A 547 4.80 -5.28 -6.43
CA VAL A 547 5.95 -4.39 -6.17
C VAL A 547 6.85 -4.94 -5.07
N TRP A 548 6.27 -5.41 -3.96
CA TRP A 548 7.03 -6.04 -2.90
C TRP A 548 7.67 -7.35 -3.37
N SER A 549 6.95 -8.15 -4.15
CA SER A 549 7.47 -9.38 -4.75
C SER A 549 8.67 -9.12 -5.68
N PHE A 550 8.63 -8.04 -6.47
CA PHE A 550 9.76 -7.58 -7.30
C PHE A 550 10.99 -7.30 -6.43
N ARG A 551 10.84 -6.59 -5.31
CA ARG A 551 11.97 -6.26 -4.42
C ARG A 551 12.56 -7.51 -3.77
N GLU A 552 11.71 -8.43 -3.32
CA GLU A 552 12.16 -9.69 -2.72
C GLU A 552 12.96 -10.57 -3.70
N LEU A 553 12.56 -10.61 -4.97
CA LEU A 553 13.26 -11.37 -6.01
C LEU A 553 14.52 -10.65 -6.51
N PHE A 554 14.37 -9.44 -7.03
CA PHE A 554 15.43 -8.75 -7.79
C PHE A 554 16.42 -7.98 -6.91
N ILE A 555 16.02 -7.54 -5.72
CA ILE A 555 16.88 -6.76 -4.83
C ILE A 555 17.44 -7.61 -3.69
N HIS A 556 16.57 -8.18 -2.87
CA HIS A 556 16.92 -8.83 -1.61
C HIS A 556 17.35 -10.29 -1.76
N SER A 557 17.02 -10.89 -2.92
CA SER A 557 17.22 -12.31 -3.21
C SER A 557 16.65 -13.22 -2.11
N SER A 558 15.54 -12.79 -1.50
CA SER A 558 14.81 -13.51 -0.44
C SER A 558 13.66 -14.35 -0.99
N LYS A 559 13.35 -14.21 -2.29
CA LYS A 559 12.33 -14.96 -3.01
C LYS A 559 12.95 -15.76 -4.15
N THR A 560 12.44 -16.97 -4.39
CA THR A 560 12.86 -17.83 -5.50
C THR A 560 12.12 -17.46 -6.79
N ILE A 561 12.50 -18.07 -7.92
CA ILE A 561 11.80 -17.86 -9.19
C ILE A 561 10.41 -18.49 -9.13
N SER A 562 10.30 -19.70 -8.58
CA SER A 562 9.03 -20.42 -8.39
C SER A 562 8.04 -19.62 -7.55
N ASP A 563 8.48 -19.09 -6.39
CA ASP A 563 7.64 -18.28 -5.51
C ASP A 563 7.15 -17.00 -6.20
N PHE A 564 8.04 -16.29 -6.92
CA PHE A 564 7.63 -15.09 -7.67
C PHE A 564 6.67 -15.42 -8.81
N ARG A 565 6.89 -16.53 -9.51
CA ARG A 565 6.02 -17.00 -10.59
C ARG A 565 4.64 -17.37 -10.04
N ASP A 566 4.58 -18.06 -8.90
CA ASP A 566 3.32 -18.39 -8.21
C ASP A 566 2.59 -17.13 -7.73
N ASP A 567 3.29 -16.09 -7.24
CA ASP A 567 2.69 -14.79 -6.93
C ASP A 567 2.06 -14.15 -8.17
N VAL A 568 2.75 -14.16 -9.32
CA VAL A 568 2.22 -13.61 -10.58
C VAL A 568 0.98 -14.38 -11.02
N ASP A 569 0.98 -15.71 -10.92
CA ASP A 569 -0.16 -16.56 -11.28
C ASP A 569 -1.36 -16.28 -10.37
N TYR A 570 -1.13 -16.26 -9.07
CA TYR A 570 -2.16 -15.93 -8.10
C TYR A 570 -2.78 -14.55 -8.34
N LEU A 571 -1.95 -13.54 -8.63
CA LEU A 571 -2.43 -12.20 -8.95
C LEU A 571 -3.13 -12.12 -10.31
N ILE A 572 -2.92 -13.04 -11.24
CA ILE A 572 -3.72 -13.11 -12.48
C ILE A 572 -5.08 -13.75 -12.19
N ASP A 573 -5.10 -14.81 -11.37
CA ASP A 573 -6.29 -15.62 -11.10
C ASP A 573 -7.26 -14.99 -10.10
N VAL A 574 -6.76 -14.22 -9.13
CA VAL A 574 -7.58 -13.70 -8.02
C VAL A 574 -8.51 -12.55 -8.44
N TYR A 575 -8.18 -11.83 -9.51
CA TYR A 575 -8.97 -10.69 -10.00
C TYR A 575 -9.81 -11.06 -11.23
N PRO A 576 -11.00 -10.46 -11.38
CA PRO A 576 -11.80 -10.63 -12.59
C PRO A 576 -11.04 -10.20 -13.86
N ASP A 577 -11.38 -10.78 -15.01
CA ASP A 577 -10.59 -10.57 -16.21
C ASP A 577 -10.47 -9.11 -16.66
N GLU A 578 -11.55 -8.36 -16.48
CA GLU A 578 -11.64 -6.95 -16.82
C GLU A 578 -10.93 -6.02 -15.82
N PHE A 579 -10.58 -6.48 -14.61
CA PHE A 579 -9.94 -5.64 -13.61
C PHE A 579 -8.46 -5.37 -13.97
N ILE A 580 -8.09 -4.09 -14.01
CA ILE A 580 -6.77 -3.64 -14.48
C ILE A 580 -5.80 -3.60 -13.29
N LEU A 581 -4.69 -4.32 -13.42
CA LEU A 581 -3.59 -4.27 -12.46
C LEU A 581 -2.55 -3.22 -12.89
N GLY A 582 -2.32 -2.23 -12.03
CA GLY A 582 -1.28 -1.23 -12.23
C GLY A 582 0.08 -1.75 -11.77
N ARG A 583 0.96 -2.08 -12.72
CA ARG A 583 2.31 -2.63 -12.47
C ARG A 583 3.34 -1.52 -12.43
N PHE A 584 4.16 -1.50 -11.38
CA PHE A 584 5.19 -0.48 -11.15
C PHE A 584 6.36 -1.08 -10.36
N LEU A 585 7.44 -0.31 -10.19
CA LEU A 585 8.59 -0.68 -9.35
C LEU A 585 8.76 0.27 -8.16
N ASP A 586 8.45 1.53 -8.37
CA ASP A 586 8.45 2.60 -7.37
C ASP A 586 7.43 3.69 -7.71
N ASN A 587 7.13 4.53 -6.72
CA ASN A 587 6.27 5.70 -6.84
C ASN A 587 6.67 6.75 -5.78
N HIS A 588 5.89 7.82 -5.67
CA HIS A 588 6.11 8.94 -4.73
C HIS A 588 5.90 8.65 -3.24
N ASP A 589 5.43 7.45 -2.87
CA ASP A 589 5.11 7.05 -1.49
C ASP A 589 5.90 5.79 -1.09
N MET A 590 7.04 5.56 -1.72
CA MET A 590 7.93 4.47 -1.32
C MET A 590 9.37 4.74 -1.72
N THR A 591 10.29 4.02 -1.09
CA THR A 591 11.70 4.04 -1.46
C THR A 591 11.89 3.66 -2.94
N ARG A 592 12.57 4.50 -3.71
CA ARG A 592 12.94 4.25 -5.11
C ARG A 592 13.66 2.91 -5.25
N PHE A 593 13.31 2.18 -6.29
CA PHE A 593 13.84 0.84 -6.56
C PHE A 593 15.36 0.88 -6.69
N LEU A 594 15.89 1.87 -7.44
CA LEU A 594 17.33 1.99 -7.68
C LEU A 594 18.12 2.27 -6.40
N TRP A 595 17.56 3.03 -5.46
CA TRP A 595 18.20 3.28 -4.18
C TRP A 595 18.27 2.03 -3.32
N GLU A 596 17.15 1.30 -3.21
CA GLU A 596 17.13 0.05 -2.45
C GLU A 596 18.00 -1.05 -3.10
N ALA A 597 18.17 -0.98 -4.42
CA ALA A 597 19.12 -1.79 -5.17
C ALA A 597 20.58 -1.31 -5.06
N GLU A 598 20.89 -0.36 -4.17
CA GLU A 598 22.22 0.21 -3.94
C GLU A 598 22.88 0.78 -5.22
N GLY A 599 22.05 1.33 -6.13
CA GLY A 599 22.50 1.88 -7.40
C GLY A 599 22.78 0.83 -8.49
N ASP A 600 22.50 -0.45 -8.27
CA ASP A 600 22.70 -1.49 -9.29
C ASP A 600 21.64 -1.43 -10.39
N LYS A 601 21.97 -0.71 -11.45
CA LYS A 601 21.11 -0.53 -12.63
C LYS A 601 20.80 -1.84 -13.35
N ARG A 602 21.61 -2.90 -13.19
CA ARG A 602 21.33 -4.21 -13.82
C ARG A 602 20.08 -4.83 -13.21
N LYS A 603 19.92 -4.74 -11.88
CA LYS A 603 18.71 -5.17 -11.17
C LYS A 603 17.48 -4.39 -11.63
N LEU A 604 17.60 -3.07 -11.77
CA LEU A 604 16.52 -2.23 -12.27
C LEU A 604 16.13 -2.60 -13.71
N LYS A 605 17.10 -2.78 -14.61
CA LYS A 605 16.84 -3.20 -16.00
C LYS A 605 16.14 -4.56 -16.06
N LEU A 606 16.58 -5.53 -15.26
CA LEU A 606 15.96 -6.86 -15.22
C LEU A 606 14.53 -6.83 -14.66
N ALA A 607 14.30 -6.09 -13.59
CA ALA A 607 12.97 -5.91 -13.01
C ALA A 607 12.02 -5.17 -13.96
N ALA A 608 12.50 -4.11 -14.63
CA ALA A 608 11.73 -3.36 -15.62
C ALA A 608 11.39 -4.21 -16.85
N LEU A 609 12.33 -5.02 -17.33
CA LEU A 609 12.06 -6.00 -18.40
C LEU A 609 10.90 -6.92 -18.01
N CYS A 610 10.97 -7.49 -16.80
CA CYS A 610 9.92 -8.37 -16.29
C CYS A 610 8.60 -7.61 -16.10
N GLN A 611 8.60 -6.38 -15.59
CA GLN A 611 7.40 -5.54 -15.49
C GLN A 611 6.73 -5.38 -16.87
N PHE A 612 7.48 -4.98 -17.89
CA PHE A 612 6.95 -4.64 -19.22
C PHE A 612 6.51 -5.84 -20.04
N THR A 613 6.80 -7.07 -19.61
CA THR A 613 6.35 -8.32 -20.23
C THR A 613 5.17 -8.97 -19.47
N LEU A 614 4.68 -8.35 -18.40
CA LEU A 614 3.49 -8.77 -17.65
C LEU A 614 2.22 -8.03 -18.10
N ALA A 615 1.06 -8.63 -17.83
CA ALA A 615 -0.24 -8.04 -18.14
C ALA A 615 -0.60 -6.89 -17.18
N GLY A 616 -1.34 -5.90 -17.70
CA GLY A 616 -1.81 -4.73 -16.95
C GLY A 616 -1.19 -3.41 -17.44
N THR A 617 -1.62 -2.30 -16.83
CA THR A 617 -1.06 -0.97 -17.08
C THR A 617 0.34 -0.86 -16.51
N GLN A 618 1.28 -0.33 -17.29
CA GLN A 618 2.67 -0.16 -16.84
C GLN A 618 2.89 1.27 -16.38
N PHE A 619 3.35 1.46 -15.15
CA PHE A 619 3.67 2.77 -14.62
C PHE A 619 5.19 2.95 -14.51
N ILE A 620 5.67 4.10 -14.98
CA ILE A 620 7.04 4.58 -14.79
C ILE A 620 6.95 5.82 -13.89
N TYR A 621 7.62 5.80 -12.74
CA TYR A 621 7.75 6.98 -11.90
C TYR A 621 8.86 7.88 -12.43
N TYR A 622 8.61 9.19 -12.54
CA TYR A 622 9.55 10.11 -13.20
C TYR A 622 10.96 9.95 -12.65
N GLY A 623 11.93 9.90 -13.55
CA GLY A 623 13.33 9.79 -13.20
C GLY A 623 13.83 8.36 -13.08
N THR A 624 12.98 7.37 -12.85
CA THR A 624 13.39 5.95 -12.78
C THR A 624 14.05 5.51 -14.09
N GLU A 625 13.59 6.02 -15.23
CA GLU A 625 14.13 5.75 -16.56
C GLU A 625 15.48 6.42 -16.85
N VAL A 626 15.87 7.44 -16.07
CA VAL A 626 17.16 8.15 -16.20
C VAL A 626 18.07 7.96 -14.98
N GLY A 627 17.66 7.12 -14.02
CA GLY A 627 18.48 6.72 -12.89
C GLY A 627 18.40 7.65 -11.68
N VAL A 628 17.29 8.39 -11.50
CA VAL A 628 17.01 9.09 -10.25
C VAL A 628 16.99 8.08 -9.11
N SER A 629 17.80 8.36 -8.10
CA SER A 629 17.85 7.62 -6.84
C SER A 629 17.29 8.53 -5.73
N GLN A 630 17.60 8.23 -4.48
CA GLN A 630 17.32 9.12 -3.34
C GLN A 630 18.51 9.20 -2.39
N HIS A 631 18.39 10.03 -1.35
CA HIS A 631 19.48 10.27 -0.41
C HIS A 631 19.36 9.56 0.93
N ASN A 632 18.14 9.20 1.36
CA ASN A 632 17.88 8.51 2.64
C ASN A 632 16.77 7.48 2.47
N ASP A 633 16.69 6.49 3.37
CA ASP A 633 15.58 5.53 3.37
C ASP A 633 14.28 6.24 3.70
N CYS A 634 13.21 5.95 2.96
CA CYS A 634 11.89 6.42 3.34
C CYS A 634 11.42 5.80 4.67
N ARG A 635 11.94 4.63 5.05
CA ARG A 635 11.57 3.91 6.29
C ARG A 635 12.26 4.42 7.56
N ASP A 636 13.23 5.34 7.45
CA ASP A 636 13.99 5.82 8.63
C ASP A 636 13.22 6.93 9.37
N ASP A 637 12.56 6.55 10.47
CA ASP A 637 11.72 7.40 11.31
C ASP A 637 12.48 8.21 12.38
N ASN A 638 13.82 8.10 12.43
CA ASN A 638 14.63 8.68 13.51
C ASN A 638 14.65 10.21 13.56
N THR A 639 14.07 10.90 12.57
CA THR A 639 14.00 12.37 12.49
C THR A 639 12.68 12.95 12.97
N GLY A 640 11.60 12.14 13.05
CA GLY A 640 10.25 12.65 13.30
C GLY A 640 9.69 13.53 12.17
N GLY A 641 10.26 13.45 10.96
CA GLY A 641 9.79 14.09 9.72
C GLY A 641 9.39 13.07 8.64
N ILE A 642 8.81 13.58 7.57
CA ILE A 642 8.04 12.88 6.52
C ILE A 642 8.85 11.80 5.79
N ILE A 643 8.28 10.59 5.79
CA ILE A 643 8.87 9.32 5.33
C ILE A 643 9.13 9.35 3.81
N PHE A 644 8.24 9.95 3.01
CA PHE A 644 8.26 9.76 1.56
C PHE A 644 8.96 10.85 0.75
N ASP A 645 9.33 11.99 1.36
CA ASP A 645 9.90 13.13 0.61
C ASP A 645 11.20 12.77 -0.13
N TYR A 646 11.99 11.84 0.39
CA TYR A 646 13.23 11.39 -0.25
C TYR A 646 12.99 10.71 -1.61
N SER A 647 11.83 10.09 -1.81
CA SER A 647 11.48 9.49 -3.10
C SER A 647 11.10 10.54 -4.16
N ARG A 648 10.88 11.79 -3.75
CA ARG A 648 10.41 12.90 -4.58
C ARG A 648 11.56 13.85 -4.93
N ASP A 649 12.76 13.30 -5.10
CA ASP A 649 13.94 14.05 -5.50
C ASP A 649 13.85 14.54 -6.95
N PHE A 650 14.62 15.58 -7.28
CA PHE A 650 14.54 16.26 -8.56
C PHE A 650 14.75 15.35 -9.76
N MET A 651 13.98 15.61 -10.83
CA MET A 651 14.24 15.01 -12.13
C MET A 651 15.62 15.42 -12.66
N LEU A 652 16.35 14.45 -13.22
CA LEU A 652 17.61 14.72 -13.90
C LEU A 652 17.32 15.17 -15.34
N TRP A 653 18.00 16.23 -15.79
CA TRP A 653 17.91 16.75 -17.15
C TRP A 653 19.28 16.86 -17.83
N GLY A 654 19.29 16.79 -19.16
CA GLY A 654 20.51 16.98 -19.94
C GLY A 654 21.57 15.91 -19.70
N GLU A 655 22.78 16.32 -19.35
CA GLU A 655 23.92 15.40 -19.17
C GLU A 655 23.90 14.62 -17.85
N GLU A 656 23.01 14.97 -16.92
CA GLU A 656 22.82 14.22 -15.67
C GLU A 656 22.01 12.93 -15.88
N GLN A 657 21.28 12.83 -16.98
CA GLN A 657 20.48 11.66 -17.32
C GLN A 657 21.35 10.45 -17.70
N ASP A 658 21.01 9.27 -17.19
CA ASP A 658 21.51 8.02 -17.73
C ASP A 658 20.84 7.69 -19.08
N LYS A 659 21.51 8.07 -20.16
CA LYS A 659 21.04 7.84 -21.54
C LYS A 659 20.92 6.35 -21.88
N ASP A 660 21.75 5.47 -21.32
CA ASP A 660 21.69 4.03 -21.56
C ASP A 660 20.49 3.38 -20.87
N LEU A 661 20.07 3.92 -19.73
CA LEU A 661 18.83 3.51 -19.06
C LEU A 661 17.60 4.07 -19.78
N TYR A 662 17.65 5.33 -20.21
CA TYR A 662 16.57 5.96 -20.97
C TYR A 662 16.27 5.18 -22.25
N HIS A 663 17.30 4.89 -23.05
CA HIS A 663 17.14 4.10 -24.28
C HIS A 663 16.65 2.68 -24.01
N PHE A 664 17.01 2.10 -22.87
CA PHE A 664 16.50 0.79 -22.46
C PHE A 664 14.98 0.84 -22.19
N TYR A 665 14.50 1.81 -21.40
CA TYR A 665 13.05 1.98 -21.18
C TYR A 665 12.31 2.36 -22.46
N GLN A 666 12.94 3.15 -23.33
CA GLN A 666 12.39 3.50 -24.64
C GLN A 666 12.14 2.24 -25.48
N LYS A 667 13.10 1.31 -25.52
CA LYS A 667 12.95 0.00 -26.16
C LYS A 667 11.81 -0.81 -25.52
N LEU A 668 11.74 -0.90 -24.19
CA LEU A 668 10.66 -1.62 -23.51
C LEU A 668 9.27 -1.05 -23.85
N CYS A 669 9.14 0.28 -23.88
CA CYS A 669 7.90 0.94 -24.26
C CYS A 669 7.53 0.64 -25.73
N GLN A 670 8.52 0.68 -26.63
CA GLN A 670 8.34 0.35 -28.04
C GLN A 670 7.88 -1.11 -28.21
N PHE A 671 8.61 -2.08 -27.65
CA PHE A 671 8.28 -3.50 -27.80
C PHE A 671 6.91 -3.82 -27.23
N ARG A 672 6.57 -3.25 -26.06
CA ARG A 672 5.25 -3.44 -25.49
C ARG A 672 4.14 -2.91 -26.38
N LYS A 673 4.36 -1.87 -27.19
CA LYS A 673 3.38 -1.38 -28.18
C LYS A 673 3.29 -2.28 -29.41
N GLU A 674 4.43 -2.70 -29.94
CA GLU A 674 4.52 -3.47 -31.19
C GLU A 674 4.06 -4.93 -31.04
N TYR A 675 4.31 -5.55 -29.88
CA TYR A 675 4.02 -6.96 -29.63
C TYR A 675 2.87 -7.13 -28.63
N GLY A 676 1.68 -7.43 -29.15
CA GLY A 676 0.44 -7.65 -28.36
C GLY A 676 0.56 -8.74 -27.31
N ALA A 677 1.35 -9.77 -27.60
CA ALA A 677 1.67 -10.84 -26.66
C ALA A 677 2.20 -10.32 -25.31
N LEU A 678 3.00 -9.25 -25.29
CA LEU A 678 3.56 -8.69 -24.06
C LEU A 678 2.49 -8.08 -23.13
N ARG A 679 1.31 -7.74 -23.67
CA ARG A 679 0.17 -7.19 -22.93
C ARG A 679 -0.81 -8.27 -22.47
N SER A 680 -0.75 -9.45 -23.08
CA SER A 680 -1.63 -10.59 -22.80
C SER A 680 -1.40 -11.17 -21.40
N LYS A 681 -2.43 -11.78 -20.82
CA LYS A 681 -2.31 -12.60 -19.60
C LYS A 681 -1.72 -13.98 -19.90
N GLU A 682 -1.96 -14.50 -21.10
CA GLU A 682 -1.49 -15.82 -21.54
C GLU A 682 0.04 -15.91 -21.42
N ARG A 683 0.50 -16.91 -20.67
CA ARG A 683 1.91 -17.20 -20.41
C ARG A 683 2.11 -18.70 -20.36
N ILE A 684 3.18 -19.19 -20.98
CA ILE A 684 3.62 -20.58 -20.87
C ILE A 684 5.02 -20.59 -20.28
N ASP A 685 5.18 -21.12 -19.08
CA ASP A 685 6.50 -21.28 -18.46
C ASP A 685 7.22 -22.48 -19.07
N ILE A 686 8.45 -22.24 -19.54
CA ILE A 686 9.32 -23.26 -20.16
C ILE A 686 10.39 -23.73 -19.17
N ILE A 687 11.01 -22.78 -18.46
CA ILE A 687 12.01 -23.06 -17.42
C ILE A 687 11.67 -22.25 -16.18
N VAL A 688 11.58 -22.91 -15.04
CA VAL A 688 11.49 -22.32 -13.69
C VAL A 688 12.56 -23.00 -12.85
N ASP A 689 13.73 -22.36 -12.71
CA ASP A 689 14.89 -22.94 -12.04
C ASP A 689 15.37 -22.03 -10.90
N ASP A 690 15.01 -22.41 -9.67
CA ASP A 690 15.38 -21.70 -8.46
C ASP A 690 16.87 -21.79 -8.15
N ASN A 691 17.52 -22.91 -8.49
CA ASN A 691 18.93 -23.13 -8.17
C ASN A 691 19.83 -22.22 -9.01
N ASN A 692 19.41 -21.94 -10.25
CA ASN A 692 20.14 -21.07 -11.17
C ASN A 692 19.48 -19.71 -11.38
N GLY A 693 18.38 -19.40 -10.67
CA GLY A 693 17.66 -18.13 -10.80
C GLY A 693 17.19 -17.83 -12.23
N ILE A 694 16.83 -18.87 -12.99
CA ILE A 694 16.41 -18.74 -14.38
C ILE A 694 14.89 -18.86 -14.49
N TRP A 695 14.27 -17.89 -15.17
CA TRP A 695 12.89 -17.98 -15.61
C TRP A 695 12.81 -17.77 -17.11
N VAL A 696 12.21 -18.72 -17.81
CA VAL A 696 11.94 -18.63 -19.25
C VAL A 696 10.46 -18.88 -19.47
N TYR A 697 9.80 -17.95 -20.15
CA TYR A 697 8.38 -18.09 -20.47
C TYR A 697 8.04 -17.48 -21.83
N ILE A 698 6.97 -17.99 -22.43
CA ILE A 698 6.42 -17.48 -23.69
C ILE A 698 5.16 -16.69 -23.38
N LYS A 699 5.11 -15.45 -23.84
CA LYS A 699 3.89 -14.64 -23.91
C LYS A 699 3.18 -14.91 -25.23
N LYS A 700 1.86 -15.07 -25.19
CA LYS A 700 1.05 -15.39 -26.37
C LYS A 700 -0.11 -14.42 -26.57
N ASP A 701 -0.35 -14.07 -27.83
CA ASP A 701 -1.56 -13.39 -28.27
C ASP A 701 -1.84 -13.77 -29.72
N LEU A 702 -3.05 -14.25 -30.04
CA LEU A 702 -3.52 -14.71 -31.36
C LEU A 702 -2.45 -15.41 -32.24
N ASP A 703 -1.63 -14.63 -32.96
CA ASP A 703 -0.60 -15.09 -33.93
C ASP A 703 0.85 -14.68 -33.56
N GLN A 704 1.08 -14.13 -32.36
CA GLN A 704 2.36 -13.68 -31.82
C GLN A 704 2.79 -14.51 -30.62
N GLU A 705 4.01 -15.04 -30.67
CA GLU A 705 4.71 -15.65 -29.54
C GLU A 705 5.98 -14.84 -29.26
N VAL A 706 6.18 -14.46 -28.00
CA VAL A 706 7.37 -13.72 -27.55
C VAL A 706 7.99 -14.49 -26.40
N LEU A 707 9.24 -14.92 -26.57
CA LEU A 707 9.99 -15.68 -25.57
C LEU A 707 10.76 -14.70 -24.69
N VAL A 708 10.50 -14.74 -23.39
CA VAL A 708 11.15 -13.89 -22.38
C VAL A 708 12.06 -14.74 -21.53
N ILE A 709 13.27 -14.25 -21.28
CA ILE A 709 14.29 -14.92 -20.48
C ILE A 709 14.75 -13.97 -19.39
N ILE A 710 14.84 -14.46 -18.16
CA ILE A 710 15.33 -13.73 -16.99
C ILE A 710 16.41 -14.57 -16.33
N ASN A 711 17.64 -14.04 -16.26
CA ASN A 711 18.72 -14.56 -15.41
C ASN A 711 18.88 -13.68 -14.18
N ASN A 712 18.28 -14.06 -13.06
CA ASN A 712 18.37 -13.31 -11.80
C ASN A 712 19.61 -13.69 -10.95
N GLN A 713 20.68 -14.18 -11.58
CA GLN A 713 21.94 -14.45 -10.90
C GLN A 713 23.02 -13.47 -11.32
N ASP A 714 23.92 -13.15 -10.39
CA ASP A 714 25.14 -12.39 -10.67
C ASP A 714 26.27 -13.29 -11.20
N LYS A 715 25.92 -14.22 -12.11
CA LYS A 715 26.84 -15.08 -12.85
C LYS A 715 26.27 -15.39 -14.23
N SER A 716 27.16 -15.67 -15.18
CA SER A 716 26.75 -16.17 -16.49
C SER A 716 26.19 -17.59 -16.40
N SER A 717 25.22 -17.90 -17.26
CA SER A 717 24.57 -19.20 -17.35
C SER A 717 24.39 -19.58 -18.82
N ASP A 718 24.79 -20.81 -19.18
CA ASP A 718 24.42 -21.41 -20.46
C ASP A 718 23.16 -22.25 -20.26
N ILE A 719 22.11 -21.95 -21.02
CA ILE A 719 20.84 -22.66 -20.94
C ILE A 719 20.46 -23.25 -22.30
N GLU A 720 19.88 -24.45 -22.27
CA GLU A 720 19.21 -25.07 -23.42
C GLU A 720 17.69 -24.94 -23.18
N ILE A 721 16.99 -24.27 -24.10
CA ILE A 721 15.55 -24.08 -24.04
C ILE A 721 14.89 -25.04 -25.03
N ASP A 722 14.00 -25.89 -24.53
CA ASP A 722 13.20 -26.81 -25.33
C ASP A 722 11.85 -26.14 -25.69
N LEU A 723 11.65 -25.90 -26.97
CA LEU A 723 10.46 -25.26 -27.55
C LEU A 723 9.53 -26.29 -28.20
N SER A 724 9.69 -27.57 -27.89
CA SER A 724 8.81 -28.65 -28.36
C SER A 724 7.36 -28.37 -27.99
N GLY A 725 6.45 -28.44 -28.97
CA GLY A 725 5.01 -28.20 -28.78
C GLY A 725 4.57 -26.73 -28.90
N GLN A 726 5.50 -25.81 -29.18
CA GLN A 726 5.17 -24.42 -29.53
C GLN A 726 5.00 -24.24 -31.04
N ASN A 727 4.36 -23.15 -31.49
CA ASN A 727 4.12 -22.86 -32.91
C ASN A 727 5.37 -22.27 -33.59
N LEU A 728 6.52 -22.91 -33.36
CA LEU A 728 7.83 -22.50 -33.87
C LEU A 728 8.37 -23.60 -34.79
N SER A 729 8.75 -23.23 -36.01
CA SER A 729 9.32 -24.15 -36.99
C SER A 729 10.77 -24.50 -36.65
N GLN A 730 11.26 -25.64 -37.13
CA GLN A 730 12.67 -26.03 -36.93
C GLN A 730 13.67 -25.16 -37.69
N GLU A 731 13.20 -24.29 -38.59
CA GLU A 731 14.01 -23.36 -39.38
C GLU A 731 13.85 -21.91 -38.91
N ASP A 732 12.99 -21.66 -37.92
CA ASP A 732 12.75 -20.30 -37.41
C ASP A 732 14.00 -19.77 -36.68
N GLN A 733 14.24 -18.47 -36.89
CA GLN A 733 15.32 -17.73 -36.27
C GLN A 733 14.73 -16.80 -35.19
N LEU A 734 15.28 -16.86 -33.98
CA LEU A 734 14.89 -15.98 -32.89
C LEU A 734 15.82 -14.76 -32.87
N VAL A 735 15.25 -13.56 -32.74
CA VAL A 735 16.00 -12.30 -32.63
C VAL A 735 15.74 -11.68 -31.27
N ASP A 736 16.82 -11.34 -30.55
CA ASP A 736 16.76 -10.58 -29.31
C ASP A 736 16.50 -9.11 -29.61
N LEU A 737 15.32 -8.63 -29.24
CA LEU A 737 14.90 -7.26 -29.48
C LEU A 737 15.82 -6.23 -28.81
N LEU A 738 16.53 -6.62 -27.74
CA LEU A 738 17.37 -5.67 -26.99
C LEU A 738 18.70 -5.35 -27.68
N ASN A 739 19.27 -6.29 -28.44
CA ASN A 739 20.62 -6.16 -29.01
C ASN A 739 20.76 -6.72 -30.44
N ASP A 740 19.66 -7.13 -31.06
CA ASP A 740 19.57 -7.69 -32.41
C ASP A 740 20.37 -9.00 -32.59
N GLN A 741 20.69 -9.69 -31.50
CA GLN A 741 21.38 -10.98 -31.56
C GLN A 741 20.43 -12.08 -32.03
N GLU A 742 20.89 -12.83 -33.03
CA GLU A 742 20.16 -13.94 -33.62
C GLU A 742 20.51 -15.30 -32.98
N TYR A 743 19.50 -16.14 -32.80
CA TYR A 743 19.61 -17.49 -32.27
C TYR A 743 18.87 -18.49 -33.17
N MET A 744 19.59 -19.51 -33.63
CA MET A 744 19.01 -20.56 -34.47
C MET A 744 18.33 -21.63 -33.63
N ILE A 745 17.08 -21.95 -33.96
CA ILE A 745 16.40 -23.13 -33.42
C ILE A 745 16.96 -24.37 -34.15
N ARG A 746 17.33 -25.41 -33.41
CA ARG A 746 17.78 -26.70 -33.96
C ARG A 746 17.08 -27.83 -33.24
N ALA A 747 16.35 -28.65 -33.99
CA ALA A 747 15.55 -29.75 -33.42
C ALA A 747 14.66 -29.30 -32.26
N SER A 748 13.95 -28.17 -32.45
CA SER A 748 13.07 -27.54 -31.45
C SER A 748 13.79 -27.03 -30.19
N LYS A 749 15.12 -26.90 -30.21
CA LYS A 749 15.92 -26.40 -29.08
C LYS A 749 16.73 -25.18 -29.47
N VAL A 750 16.96 -24.29 -28.52
CA VAL A 750 17.86 -23.14 -28.68
C VAL A 750 18.82 -23.07 -27.48
N ASN A 751 20.11 -22.85 -27.76
CA ASN A 751 21.15 -22.70 -26.74
C ASN A 751 21.49 -21.22 -26.60
N ILE A 752 21.46 -20.70 -25.37
CA ILE A 752 21.65 -19.29 -25.09
C ILE A 752 22.61 -19.13 -23.90
N THR A 753 23.64 -18.32 -24.10
CA THR A 753 24.50 -17.82 -23.01
C THR A 753 23.91 -16.52 -22.48
N LEU A 754 23.66 -16.48 -21.18
CA LEU A 754 23.16 -15.33 -20.44
C LEU A 754 24.28 -14.73 -19.60
N ASN A 755 24.41 -13.41 -19.63
CA ASN A 755 25.27 -12.63 -18.76
C ASN A 755 24.65 -12.48 -17.35
N PRO A 756 25.44 -12.08 -16.34
CA PRO A 756 24.92 -11.78 -15.01
C PRO A 756 23.80 -10.73 -15.05
N LEU A 757 22.67 -11.01 -14.40
CA LEU A 757 21.51 -10.11 -14.32
C LEU A 757 21.00 -9.65 -15.70
N GLU A 758 21.06 -10.53 -16.70
CA GLU A 758 20.57 -10.27 -18.05
C GLU A 758 19.15 -10.79 -18.25
N GLY A 759 18.33 -10.02 -18.96
CA GLY A 759 17.08 -10.50 -19.52
C GLY A 759 17.09 -10.33 -21.04
N LYS A 760 16.32 -11.18 -21.72
CA LYS A 760 16.16 -11.17 -23.19
C LYS A 760 14.69 -11.22 -23.57
N ILE A 761 14.35 -10.57 -24.68
CA ILE A 761 13.01 -10.64 -25.29
C ILE A 761 13.21 -11.08 -26.73
N LEU A 762 12.85 -12.33 -27.03
CA LEU A 762 13.09 -12.96 -28.31
C LEU A 762 11.79 -13.12 -29.09
N VAL A 763 11.85 -12.82 -30.38
CA VAL A 763 10.74 -13.02 -31.33
C VAL A 763 11.21 -13.79 -32.54
N VAL A 764 10.28 -14.42 -33.26
CA VAL A 764 10.61 -15.05 -34.55
C VAL A 764 10.80 -13.97 -35.61
N ASP A 765 11.94 -14.00 -36.28
CA ASP A 765 12.16 -13.26 -37.52
C ASP A 765 11.35 -13.94 -38.64
N LYS A 766 10.37 -13.23 -39.21
CA LYS A 766 9.43 -13.77 -40.21
C LYS A 766 9.81 -13.37 -41.63
#